data_AF-A0A1W9QNQ1-F1
#
_entry.id   AF-A0A1W9QNQ1-F1
#
_cell.length_a   1.000
_cell.length_b   1.000
_cell.length_c   1.000
_cell.angle_alpha   90.00
_cell.angle_beta   90.00
_cell.angle_gamma   90.00
#
_symmetry.space_group_name_H-M   'P 1'
#
loop_
_entity.id
_entity.type
_entity.pdbx_description
1 polymer ?
#
loop_
_entity_poly.entity_id
_entity_poly.type
_entity_poly.pdbx_seq_one_letter_code
_entity_poly.pdbx_strand_id
1 'polypeptide(L)'
;MKKLKFFFSIIIFTLVMNSLTAQTSGSWILPYSINVNQLKFEPNTQTIIPLNQFVGEYTLNSAGGYDDNGDLLFFAVDYLLYYDEYNGWDNSDYVKGDNNELNSEIQIINKPGITGNYFFILYSKRNNGDTEGGGFYYTEIDATDPEQVQIGQQEKFRGVDVAGVMAFALTEEENGERYVYTSDHQEGLLRHTMNSNGITSGNYDIVVNQNYFGIGNEFYFDAYNMELIKDNNDETIIAWITTHEGDKDKLFMVNADTQEGALFEPQLGRISGIEFTIQEENIIYLSCSNGGIYKYEYDIATGSGAATLLPNSSDYKRTFLQTAPDGRIYAVSDDRDDLGRIDLADNGNFYNNYISIYVNSVYDDNDYYSILPENGNYIKFFTLEVDSNQVACPGDCNGYAWATPSTGNEGDYTWVWTDENQNIVSTAFDADNLCEGQYVVCATDTISNYTVCDTIEITLDPNTFDYNTMQYYPSTLPTSPWNNVTLSFKDGFTIASGETLELTNNTKLMFGEDARLIIEPGAKLIVDNSTLTNHNLCPAVWSGVEVWGDPSTHQFEFSGPCAQGKLIMENNSVIEHAMVGARTHLKNSSAKAGGIIQAEESSFLNCARGVEFWQYANIYNSKEYDNVSKFNECVFDINNNSIVPFFDAFAYLYGVKGISFVKCDFTNNKDALPAAKGINSLNAGFSIDGKCDVQIKPCPAGHYQQSYFHNLECGVWASNTGTTNKAITVENTFFDSNITGVYLSNVDDAVILFCDFNIAKNTGDAGICEG
;
A
#
# COMPACT_ATOMS: atom_id res chain seq x y z
N MET A 1 -45.76 -19.73 24.30
CA MET A 1 -46.47 -19.00 23.24
C MET A 1 -45.62 -19.04 21.97
N LYS A 2 -46.28 -19.22 20.83
CA LYS A 2 -45.81 -19.39 19.44
C LYS A 2 -44.48 -18.66 19.10
N LYS A 3 -43.45 -19.40 18.66
CA LYS A 3 -43.04 -19.63 17.25
C LYS A 3 -42.74 -18.32 16.49
N LEU A 4 -41.45 -18.07 16.23
CA LEU A 4 -40.99 -17.46 14.98
C LEU A 4 -39.81 -18.29 14.47
N LYS A 5 -40.05 -19.01 13.37
CA LYS A 5 -39.06 -19.66 12.52
C LYS A 5 -38.81 -18.71 11.33
N PHE A 6 -37.60 -18.77 10.78
CA PHE A 6 -37.14 -18.52 9.39
C PHE A 6 -35.88 -17.63 9.42
N PHE A 7 -34.76 -17.93 8.79
CA PHE A 7 -34.36 -19.02 7.89
C PHE A 7 -32.83 -19.17 8.02
N PHE A 8 -32.34 -20.42 8.09
CA PHE A 8 -30.93 -20.75 7.90
C PHE A 8 -30.59 -20.45 6.44
N SER A 9 -29.62 -19.59 6.18
CA SER A 9 -28.78 -19.68 4.97
C SER A 9 -27.36 -19.82 5.45
N ILE A 10 -26.98 -21.08 5.70
CA ILE A 10 -25.58 -21.47 5.84
C ILE A 10 -25.02 -21.42 4.42
N ILE A 11 -24.31 -20.34 4.10
CA ILE A 11 -23.30 -20.38 3.03
C ILE A 11 -22.04 -20.85 3.74
N ILE A 12 -21.76 -22.15 3.63
CA ILE A 12 -20.43 -22.70 3.90
C ILE A 12 -19.55 -22.16 2.78
N PHE A 13 -18.84 -21.07 3.03
CA PHE A 13 -17.62 -20.76 2.30
C PHE A 13 -16.56 -21.70 2.88
N THR A 14 -16.47 -22.89 2.31
CA THR A 14 -15.26 -23.72 2.42
C THR A 14 -14.17 -22.97 1.69
N LEU A 15 -13.37 -22.21 2.43
CA LEU A 15 -12.01 -21.85 2.03
C LEU A 15 -11.25 -23.17 1.91
N VAL A 16 -11.26 -23.73 0.71
CA VAL A 16 -10.24 -24.68 0.30
C VAL A 16 -8.97 -23.82 0.22
N MET A 17 -8.12 -23.92 1.24
CA MET A 17 -6.69 -23.69 1.01
C MET A 17 -6.26 -24.74 -0.02
N ASN A 18 -6.43 -24.41 -1.29
CA ASN A 18 -5.62 -25.04 -2.31
C ASN A 18 -4.21 -24.51 -2.04
N SER A 19 -3.29 -25.45 -1.82
CA SER A 19 -1.89 -25.24 -2.12
C SER A 19 -1.78 -24.33 -3.34
N LEU A 20 -0.96 -23.29 -3.26
CA LEU A 20 -0.44 -22.55 -4.41
C LEU A 20 0.17 -23.56 -5.39
N THR A 21 -0.65 -24.19 -6.22
CA THR A 21 -0.21 -24.75 -7.48
C THR A 21 0.04 -23.51 -8.31
N ALA A 22 1.32 -23.19 -8.54
CA ALA A 22 1.70 -22.20 -9.53
C ALA A 22 0.90 -22.54 -10.80
N GLN A 23 -0.05 -21.66 -11.17
CA GLN A 23 -0.79 -21.81 -12.41
C GLN A 23 0.26 -21.65 -13.52
N THR A 24 0.54 -22.74 -14.23
CA THR A 24 1.40 -22.71 -15.41
C THR A 24 0.68 -21.89 -16.47
N SER A 25 1.33 -20.86 -17.00
CA SER A 25 0.68 -19.95 -17.95
C SER A 25 0.51 -20.57 -19.33
N GLY A 26 1.14 -21.71 -19.58
CA GLY A 26 1.10 -22.48 -20.83
C GLY A 26 2.51 -22.94 -21.20
N SER A 27 2.67 -23.57 -22.36
CA SER A 27 3.99 -23.93 -22.87
C SER A 27 4.11 -23.65 -24.37
N TRP A 28 5.34 -23.67 -24.85
CA TRP A 28 5.70 -23.76 -26.26
C TRP A 28 6.39 -25.07 -26.58
N ILE A 29 6.27 -25.48 -27.83
CA ILE A 29 7.01 -26.60 -28.39
C ILE A 29 8.00 -26.04 -29.39
N LEU A 30 9.28 -26.20 -29.10
CA LEU A 30 10.38 -25.65 -29.88
C LEU A 30 11.29 -26.78 -30.37
N PRO A 31 11.42 -26.98 -31.70
CA PRO A 31 12.37 -27.92 -32.26
C PRO A 31 13.82 -27.40 -32.11
N TYR A 32 14.72 -28.27 -31.64
CA TYR A 32 16.14 -28.03 -31.41
C TYR A 32 16.99 -29.07 -32.16
N SER A 33 17.69 -28.67 -33.22
CA SER A 33 18.50 -29.60 -34.03
C SER A 33 17.69 -30.87 -34.39
N ILE A 34 18.08 -32.02 -33.83
CA ILE A 34 17.43 -33.32 -33.96
C ILE A 34 16.51 -33.69 -32.77
N ASN A 35 16.12 -32.75 -31.90
CA ASN A 35 15.28 -32.97 -30.71
C ASN A 35 14.14 -31.95 -30.60
N VAL A 36 13.19 -32.17 -29.69
CA VAL A 36 12.10 -31.22 -29.39
C VAL A 36 12.12 -30.86 -27.90
N ASN A 37 11.92 -29.58 -27.59
CA ASN A 37 11.83 -29.06 -26.23
C ASN A 37 10.44 -28.49 -25.95
N GLN A 38 9.91 -28.76 -24.76
CA GLN A 38 8.79 -28.02 -24.20
C GLN A 38 9.35 -26.89 -23.33
N LEU A 39 9.02 -25.65 -23.67
CA LEU A 39 9.33 -24.46 -22.87
C LEU A 39 8.09 -24.08 -22.08
N LYS A 40 8.08 -24.34 -20.77
CA LYS A 40 7.01 -23.93 -19.87
C LYS A 40 7.19 -22.48 -19.44
N PHE A 41 6.11 -21.72 -19.54
CA PHE A 41 6.06 -20.35 -19.03
C PHE A 41 5.39 -20.37 -17.65
N GLU A 42 6.11 -19.89 -16.64
CA GLU A 42 5.62 -19.73 -15.29
C GLU A 42 5.75 -18.25 -14.91
N PRO A 43 4.94 -17.74 -13.97
CA PRO A 43 4.90 -16.30 -13.66
C PRO A 43 6.26 -15.66 -13.36
N ASN A 44 7.22 -16.44 -12.83
CA ASN A 44 8.53 -15.94 -12.40
C ASN A 44 9.73 -16.68 -13.02
N THR A 45 9.50 -17.76 -13.77
CA THR A 45 10.54 -18.66 -14.26
C THR A 45 10.13 -19.31 -15.57
N GLN A 46 11.10 -19.72 -16.39
CA GLN A 46 10.84 -20.56 -17.55
C GLN A 46 11.59 -21.88 -17.39
N THR A 47 10.89 -22.98 -17.64
CA THR A 47 11.41 -24.34 -17.48
C THR A 47 11.51 -25.01 -18.84
N ILE A 48 12.71 -25.49 -19.20
CA ILE A 48 12.94 -26.24 -20.44
C ILE A 48 12.89 -27.74 -20.14
N ILE A 49 12.02 -28.45 -20.84
CA ILE A 49 11.83 -29.90 -20.72
C ILE A 49 12.15 -30.57 -22.07
N PRO A 50 13.26 -31.30 -22.20
CA PRO A 50 13.56 -32.07 -23.41
C PRO A 50 12.59 -33.24 -23.57
N LEU A 51 11.95 -33.35 -24.74
CA LEU A 51 11.02 -34.44 -25.07
C LEU A 51 11.71 -35.64 -25.75
N ASN A 52 12.99 -35.49 -26.10
CA ASN A 52 13.86 -36.52 -26.71
C ASN A 52 13.28 -37.16 -27.98
N GLN A 53 12.54 -36.38 -28.78
CA GLN A 53 11.96 -36.83 -30.05
C GLN A 53 12.80 -36.39 -31.23
N PHE A 54 13.15 -37.33 -32.10
CA PHE A 54 13.94 -37.06 -33.28
C PHE A 54 13.09 -36.39 -34.37
N VAL A 55 13.51 -35.19 -34.76
CA VAL A 55 12.92 -34.42 -35.87
C VAL A 55 14.00 -34.14 -36.94
N GLY A 56 13.56 -33.73 -38.14
CA GLY A 56 14.46 -33.36 -39.23
C GLY A 56 15.32 -32.14 -38.90
N GLU A 57 16.44 -31.97 -39.63
CA GLU A 57 17.33 -30.80 -39.47
C GLU A 57 16.68 -29.47 -39.86
N TYR A 58 15.52 -29.50 -40.52
CA TYR A 58 14.75 -28.32 -40.93
C TYR A 58 13.29 -28.56 -40.57
N THR A 59 12.76 -27.74 -39.68
CA THR A 59 11.35 -27.77 -39.27
C THR A 59 10.71 -26.44 -39.61
N LEU A 60 9.57 -26.46 -40.30
CA LEU A 60 8.87 -25.25 -40.72
C LEU A 60 7.99 -24.70 -39.61
N ASN A 61 7.34 -25.56 -38.84
CA ASN A 61 6.38 -25.14 -37.82
C ASN A 61 6.28 -26.15 -36.66
N SER A 62 5.77 -25.66 -35.53
CA SER A 62 5.48 -26.48 -34.36
C SER A 62 4.34 -25.86 -33.54
N ALA A 63 3.60 -26.70 -32.83
CA ALA A 63 2.55 -26.27 -31.90
C ALA A 63 2.27 -27.36 -30.86
N GLY A 64 1.70 -27.00 -29.71
CA GLY A 64 1.29 -27.94 -28.66
C GLY A 64 -0.21 -27.94 -28.41
N GLY A 65 -0.78 -29.09 -28.06
CA GLY A 65 -2.12 -29.24 -27.53
C GLY A 65 -2.08 -29.45 -26.03
N TYR A 66 -2.78 -28.60 -25.28
CA TYR A 66 -2.71 -28.54 -23.81
C TYR A 66 -4.10 -28.75 -23.19
N ASP A 67 -4.15 -29.35 -22.00
CA ASP A 67 -5.39 -29.39 -21.22
C ASP A 67 -5.68 -28.05 -20.51
N ASP A 68 -6.81 -27.96 -19.82
CA ASP A 68 -7.22 -26.77 -19.06
C ASP A 68 -6.25 -26.38 -17.92
N ASN A 69 -5.34 -27.29 -17.53
CA ASN A 69 -4.31 -27.02 -16.52
C ASN A 69 -2.99 -26.53 -17.15
N GLY A 70 -2.88 -26.52 -18.48
CA GLY A 70 -1.67 -26.17 -19.22
C GLY A 70 -0.67 -27.33 -19.37
N ASP A 71 -1.08 -28.56 -19.08
CA ASP A 71 -0.27 -29.75 -19.28
C ASP A 71 -0.32 -30.20 -20.74
N LEU A 72 0.84 -30.60 -21.28
CA LEU A 72 0.98 -31.01 -22.68
C LEU A 72 0.36 -32.39 -22.90
N LEU A 73 -0.61 -32.47 -23.81
CA LEU A 73 -1.27 -33.72 -24.21
C LEU A 73 -0.63 -34.32 -25.46
N PHE A 74 -0.35 -33.47 -26.45
CA PHE A 74 0.27 -33.85 -27.72
C PHE A 74 0.94 -32.63 -28.34
N PHE A 75 1.78 -32.82 -29.35
CA PHE A 75 2.35 -31.71 -30.11
C PHE A 75 2.54 -32.04 -31.58
N ALA A 76 2.55 -31.02 -32.43
CA ALA A 76 2.83 -31.13 -33.84
C ALA A 76 4.21 -30.52 -34.15
N VAL A 77 4.97 -31.19 -35.02
CA VAL A 77 6.14 -30.62 -35.70
C VAL A 77 6.03 -31.01 -37.17
N ASP A 78 6.01 -30.01 -38.05
CA ASP A 78 5.66 -30.18 -39.46
C ASP A 78 4.35 -31.00 -39.61
N TYR A 79 4.37 -32.10 -40.37
CA TYR A 79 3.20 -32.94 -40.64
C TYR A 79 3.01 -34.10 -39.63
N LEU A 80 3.89 -34.22 -38.64
CA LEU A 80 3.85 -35.28 -37.63
C LEU A 80 3.20 -34.79 -36.34
N LEU A 81 2.26 -35.59 -35.83
CA LEU A 81 1.66 -35.42 -34.51
C LEU A 81 2.31 -36.41 -33.55
N TYR A 82 2.83 -35.93 -32.43
CA TYR A 82 3.42 -36.73 -31.36
C TYR A 82 2.49 -36.78 -30.15
N TYR A 83 2.28 -37.96 -29.59
CA TYR A 83 1.49 -38.20 -28.37
C TYR A 83 2.11 -39.32 -27.53
N ASP A 84 1.85 -39.35 -26.22
CA ASP A 84 2.46 -40.32 -25.30
C ASP A 84 1.76 -41.69 -25.41
N GLU A 85 2.48 -42.77 -25.74
CA GLU A 85 1.92 -44.13 -25.78
C GLU A 85 2.72 -45.07 -24.85
N TYR A 86 2.19 -45.34 -23.65
CA TYR A 86 2.58 -46.33 -22.62
C TYR A 86 4.07 -46.50 -22.24
N ASN A 87 5.05 -45.91 -22.94
CA ASN A 87 6.50 -45.92 -22.69
C ASN A 87 7.29 -44.87 -23.53
N GLY A 88 6.67 -43.79 -24.01
CA GLY A 88 7.31 -42.75 -24.80
C GLY A 88 6.42 -42.17 -25.89
N TRP A 89 6.88 -41.13 -26.55
CA TRP A 89 6.12 -40.49 -27.64
C TRP A 89 6.12 -41.35 -28.90
N ASP A 90 4.93 -41.67 -29.41
CA ASP A 90 4.73 -42.19 -30.77
C ASP A 90 4.35 -41.04 -31.72
N ASN A 91 4.39 -41.26 -33.04
CA ASN A 91 3.93 -40.27 -34.00
C ASN A 91 3.04 -40.83 -35.11
N SER A 92 2.17 -39.97 -35.63
CA SER A 92 1.31 -40.26 -36.77
C SER A 92 1.11 -39.02 -37.65
N ASP A 93 0.91 -39.24 -38.95
CA ASP A 93 0.59 -38.17 -39.89
C ASP A 93 -0.82 -37.62 -39.61
N TYR A 94 -0.93 -36.33 -39.27
CA TYR A 94 -2.22 -35.63 -39.19
C TYR A 94 -2.60 -34.93 -40.50
N VAL A 95 -1.67 -34.92 -41.46
CA VAL A 95 -1.80 -34.37 -42.81
C VAL A 95 -1.71 -35.50 -43.85
N LYS A 96 -2.66 -35.56 -44.77
CA LYS A 96 -2.79 -36.59 -45.83
C LYS A 96 -2.43 -36.02 -47.22
N GLY A 97 -1.76 -36.84 -48.06
CA GLY A 97 -1.44 -36.56 -49.48
C GLY A 97 0.02 -36.89 -49.85
N ASP A 98 0.31 -36.98 -51.16
CA ASP A 98 1.64 -37.40 -51.67
C ASP A 98 2.75 -36.32 -51.51
N ASN A 99 2.38 -35.06 -51.20
CA ASN A 99 3.31 -33.96 -50.87
C ASN A 99 2.78 -33.16 -49.66
N ASN A 100 3.52 -33.14 -48.55
CA ASN A 100 3.17 -32.49 -47.29
C ASN A 100 3.93 -31.17 -47.08
N GLU A 101 3.86 -30.26 -48.05
CA GLU A 101 4.46 -28.94 -47.93
C GLU A 101 3.51 -27.98 -47.19
N LEU A 102 3.73 -27.87 -45.88
CA LEU A 102 3.03 -26.91 -45.03
C LEU A 102 3.63 -25.51 -45.19
N ASN A 103 2.81 -24.48 -45.03
CA ASN A 103 3.33 -23.13 -44.80
C ASN A 103 3.75 -22.95 -43.33
N SER A 104 4.29 -21.77 -43.04
CA SER A 104 4.91 -21.44 -41.76
C SER A 104 3.95 -21.40 -40.56
N GLU A 105 2.65 -21.22 -40.78
CA GLU A 105 1.67 -21.11 -39.70
C GLU A 105 0.88 -22.39 -39.48
N ILE A 106 0.84 -22.79 -38.21
CA ILE A 106 0.02 -23.87 -37.66
C ILE A 106 -0.52 -23.42 -36.31
N GLN A 107 -1.79 -23.67 -36.04
CA GLN A 107 -2.39 -23.41 -34.74
C GLN A 107 -3.13 -24.64 -34.25
N ILE A 108 -2.92 -24.99 -32.97
CA ILE A 108 -3.69 -26.00 -32.26
C ILE A 108 -4.61 -25.27 -31.29
N ILE A 109 -5.91 -25.49 -31.43
CA ILE A 109 -6.92 -24.82 -30.61
C ILE A 109 -7.91 -25.83 -30.05
N ASN A 110 -8.53 -25.49 -28.93
CA ASN A 110 -9.69 -26.25 -28.43
C ASN A 110 -10.84 -26.13 -29.45
N LYS A 111 -11.59 -27.23 -29.61
CA LYS A 111 -12.74 -27.30 -30.50
C LYS A 111 -13.85 -26.38 -29.96
N PRO A 112 -14.24 -25.32 -30.70
CA PRO A 112 -15.13 -24.31 -30.16
C PRO A 112 -16.48 -24.87 -29.70
N GLY A 113 -16.99 -24.38 -28.57
CA GLY A 113 -18.29 -24.77 -28.01
C GLY A 113 -18.36 -26.20 -27.46
N ILE A 114 -17.23 -26.90 -27.33
CA ILE A 114 -17.15 -28.24 -26.71
C ILE A 114 -16.20 -28.19 -25.51
N THR A 115 -16.66 -28.72 -24.38
CA THR A 115 -15.82 -28.89 -23.18
C THR A 115 -15.01 -30.19 -23.24
N GLY A 116 -13.77 -30.17 -22.76
CA GLY A 116 -12.86 -31.31 -22.72
C GLY A 116 -11.75 -31.21 -23.78
N ASN A 117 -10.91 -32.24 -23.84
CA ASN A 117 -9.67 -32.26 -24.63
C ASN A 117 -9.92 -32.61 -26.12
N TYR A 118 -10.81 -31.86 -26.77
CA TYR A 118 -11.07 -31.93 -28.21
C TYR A 118 -10.44 -30.73 -28.90
N PHE A 119 -9.70 -30.95 -29.99
CA PHE A 119 -8.92 -29.91 -30.63
C PHE A 119 -9.12 -29.87 -32.15
N PHE A 120 -8.82 -28.71 -32.74
CA PHE A 120 -8.54 -28.57 -34.16
C PHE A 120 -7.08 -28.19 -34.35
N ILE A 121 -6.42 -28.85 -35.30
CA ILE A 121 -5.13 -28.40 -35.85
C ILE A 121 -5.43 -27.72 -37.18
N LEU A 122 -5.20 -26.40 -37.25
CA LEU A 122 -5.38 -25.60 -38.46
C LEU A 122 -4.03 -25.37 -39.12
N TYR A 123 -4.00 -25.47 -40.44
CA TYR A 123 -2.78 -25.31 -41.23
C TYR A 123 -3.12 -25.03 -42.70
N SER A 124 -2.14 -24.57 -43.46
CA SER A 124 -2.25 -24.41 -44.90
C SER A 124 -1.19 -25.22 -45.66
N LYS A 125 -1.54 -25.70 -46.86
CA LYS A 125 -0.68 -26.52 -47.72
C LYS A 125 -0.39 -25.83 -49.04
N ARG A 126 0.86 -25.84 -49.50
CA ARG A 126 1.28 -25.31 -50.80
C ARG A 126 0.90 -26.25 -51.96
N ASN A 127 0.54 -25.69 -53.11
CA ASN A 127 0.30 -26.44 -54.34
C ASN A 127 1.58 -26.55 -55.20
N ASN A 128 2.12 -27.77 -55.37
CA ASN A 128 3.30 -28.04 -56.22
C ASN A 128 2.97 -28.72 -57.56
N GLY A 129 1.91 -28.27 -58.22
CA GLY A 129 1.58 -28.67 -59.60
C GLY A 129 0.63 -29.87 -59.71
N ASP A 130 -0.01 -30.26 -58.61
CA ASP A 130 -1.10 -31.24 -58.61
C ASP A 130 -2.42 -30.51 -58.34
N THR A 131 -3.35 -30.57 -59.29
CA THR A 131 -4.46 -29.60 -59.44
C THR A 131 -5.53 -29.62 -58.35
N GLU A 132 -5.34 -30.28 -57.21
CA GLU A 132 -6.38 -30.44 -56.16
C GLU A 132 -5.90 -30.28 -54.70
N GLY A 133 -4.60 -30.03 -54.44
CA GLY A 133 -3.98 -30.24 -53.11
C GLY A 133 -3.62 -29.01 -52.26
N GLY A 134 -3.70 -27.77 -52.78
CA GLY A 134 -3.35 -26.55 -52.04
C GLY A 134 -4.55 -25.86 -51.38
N GLY A 135 -4.32 -25.22 -50.23
CA GLY A 135 -5.34 -24.44 -49.52
C GLY A 135 -5.25 -24.53 -48.00
N PHE A 136 -6.34 -24.20 -47.33
CA PHE A 136 -6.46 -24.22 -45.88
C PHE A 136 -7.27 -25.41 -45.38
N TYR A 137 -6.78 -26.02 -44.32
CA TYR A 137 -7.26 -27.28 -43.77
C TYR A 137 -7.39 -27.19 -42.25
N TYR A 138 -8.23 -28.07 -41.71
CA TYR A 138 -8.15 -28.43 -40.30
C TYR A 138 -8.27 -29.95 -40.13
N THR A 139 -7.65 -30.47 -39.07
CA THR A 139 -7.78 -31.87 -38.65
C THR A 139 -8.34 -31.91 -37.23
N GLU A 140 -9.36 -32.73 -36.99
CA GLU A 140 -9.91 -32.93 -35.63
C GLU A 140 -9.02 -33.88 -34.81
N ILE A 141 -8.80 -33.56 -33.54
CA ILE A 141 -8.07 -34.41 -32.59
C ILE A 141 -8.94 -34.63 -31.35
N ASP A 142 -9.08 -35.89 -30.94
CA ASP A 142 -9.64 -36.27 -29.64
C ASP A 142 -8.49 -36.76 -28.75
N ALA A 143 -8.16 -35.95 -27.75
CA ALA A 143 -7.14 -36.23 -26.73
C ALA A 143 -7.77 -36.34 -25.33
N THR A 144 -9.02 -36.80 -25.24
CA THR A 144 -9.68 -37.07 -23.95
C THR A 144 -8.98 -38.19 -23.17
N ASP A 145 -8.29 -39.09 -23.86
CA ASP A 145 -7.32 -40.02 -23.31
C ASP A 145 -5.93 -39.69 -23.88
N PRO A 146 -5.02 -39.09 -23.09
CA PRO A 146 -3.67 -38.71 -23.54
C PRO A 146 -2.84 -39.91 -24.02
N GLU A 147 -3.15 -41.12 -23.54
CA GLU A 147 -2.46 -42.36 -23.93
C GLU A 147 -3.00 -42.95 -25.25
N GLN A 148 -4.09 -42.40 -25.79
CA GLN A 148 -4.85 -42.93 -26.94
C GLN A 148 -5.36 -41.79 -27.86
N VAL A 149 -4.54 -40.79 -28.17
CA VAL A 149 -4.95 -39.65 -29.02
C VAL A 149 -5.49 -40.13 -30.38
N GLN A 150 -6.74 -39.77 -30.70
CA GLN A 150 -7.37 -40.14 -31.96
C GLN A 150 -7.26 -39.00 -32.97
N ILE A 151 -6.66 -39.29 -34.12
CA ILE A 151 -6.59 -38.36 -35.26
C ILE A 151 -7.81 -38.57 -36.15
N GLY A 152 -8.64 -37.53 -36.24
CA GLY A 152 -9.87 -37.50 -37.02
C GLY A 152 -9.66 -37.32 -38.52
N GLN A 153 -10.72 -36.90 -39.20
CA GLN A 153 -10.69 -36.60 -40.63
C GLN A 153 -10.05 -35.23 -40.88
N GLN A 154 -9.18 -35.17 -41.88
CA GLN A 154 -8.70 -33.91 -42.45
C GLN A 154 -9.80 -33.31 -43.33
N GLU A 155 -10.13 -32.04 -43.09
CA GLU A 155 -11.12 -31.28 -43.85
C GLU A 155 -10.47 -30.10 -44.56
N LYS A 156 -10.79 -29.94 -45.85
CA LYS A 156 -10.39 -28.77 -46.65
C LYS A 156 -11.52 -27.76 -46.65
N PHE A 157 -11.34 -26.63 -45.98
CA PHE A 157 -12.39 -25.60 -45.95
C PHE A 157 -12.22 -24.55 -47.06
N ARG A 158 -11.00 -24.33 -47.54
CA ARG A 158 -10.72 -23.44 -48.67
C ARG A 158 -9.62 -24.03 -49.56
N GLY A 159 -9.92 -24.22 -50.85
CA GLY A 159 -8.91 -24.57 -51.85
C GLY A 159 -8.31 -23.31 -52.49
N VAL A 160 -7.01 -23.34 -52.78
CA VAL A 160 -6.26 -22.27 -53.45
C VAL A 160 -5.44 -22.88 -54.59
N ASP A 161 -5.59 -22.36 -55.80
CA ASP A 161 -5.11 -23.02 -57.03
C ASP A 161 -3.64 -22.73 -57.39
N VAL A 162 -2.84 -22.12 -56.50
CA VAL A 162 -1.49 -21.59 -56.86
C VAL A 162 -0.44 -21.88 -55.79
N ALA A 163 0.84 -21.85 -56.21
CA ALA A 163 2.03 -22.14 -55.41
C ALA A 163 2.49 -20.98 -54.48
N GLY A 164 1.56 -20.14 -53.98
CA GLY A 164 1.85 -19.01 -53.09
C GLY A 164 1.96 -19.42 -51.61
N VAL A 165 2.42 -18.49 -50.76
CA VAL A 165 2.44 -18.65 -49.29
C VAL A 165 1.10 -18.22 -48.71
N MET A 166 0.62 -18.91 -47.68
CA MET A 166 -0.69 -18.68 -47.09
C MET A 166 -0.59 -18.64 -45.56
N ALA A 167 -1.13 -17.59 -44.98
CA ALA A 167 -1.22 -17.36 -43.54
C ALA A 167 -2.69 -17.17 -43.13
N PHE A 168 -2.96 -17.38 -41.85
CA PHE A 168 -4.26 -17.19 -41.24
C PHE A 168 -4.11 -16.69 -39.80
N ALA A 169 -5.09 -15.93 -39.32
CA ALA A 169 -5.18 -15.52 -37.92
C ALA A 169 -6.57 -15.80 -37.37
N LEU A 170 -6.65 -16.09 -36.07
CA LEU A 170 -7.88 -16.53 -35.42
C LEU A 170 -8.31 -15.55 -34.33
N THR A 171 -9.60 -15.26 -34.23
CA THR A 171 -10.13 -14.54 -33.06
C THR A 171 -10.17 -15.45 -31.84
N GLU A 172 -10.34 -14.87 -30.66
CA GLU A 172 -10.78 -15.59 -29.46
C GLU A 172 -12.16 -16.24 -29.66
N GLU A 173 -12.49 -17.21 -28.81
CA GLU A 173 -13.80 -17.87 -28.82
C GLU A 173 -14.84 -17.01 -28.11
N GLU A 174 -15.95 -16.75 -28.79
CA GLU A 174 -17.09 -16.08 -28.23
C GLU A 174 -18.35 -16.92 -28.46
N ASN A 175 -19.03 -17.31 -27.36
CA ASN A 175 -20.29 -18.07 -27.41
C ASN A 175 -20.22 -19.39 -28.22
N GLY A 176 -19.08 -20.07 -28.24
CA GLY A 176 -18.89 -21.34 -28.95
C GLY A 176 -18.52 -21.19 -30.43
N GLU A 177 -18.24 -19.97 -30.89
CA GLU A 177 -17.82 -19.67 -32.26
C GLU A 177 -16.57 -18.78 -32.27
N ARG A 178 -15.79 -18.84 -33.36
CA ARG A 178 -14.68 -17.92 -33.62
C ARG A 178 -14.56 -17.65 -35.11
N TYR A 179 -13.86 -16.57 -35.48
CA TYR A 179 -13.55 -16.27 -36.86
C TYR A 179 -12.14 -16.71 -37.24
N VAL A 180 -12.01 -17.22 -38.46
CA VAL A 180 -10.74 -17.53 -39.12
C VAL A 180 -10.56 -16.53 -40.25
N TYR A 181 -9.50 -15.74 -40.21
CA TYR A 181 -9.12 -14.86 -41.30
C TYR A 181 -8.04 -15.53 -42.13
N THR A 182 -8.22 -15.60 -43.44
CA THR A 182 -7.26 -16.24 -44.36
C THR A 182 -6.86 -15.30 -45.47
N SER A 183 -5.57 -15.26 -45.80
CA SER A 183 -5.08 -14.57 -46.99
C SER A 183 -5.26 -15.42 -48.25
N ASP A 184 -5.87 -14.86 -49.29
CA ASP A 184 -6.07 -15.52 -50.57
C ASP A 184 -5.70 -14.58 -51.73
N HIS A 185 -4.64 -14.88 -52.46
CA HIS A 185 -4.21 -14.07 -53.61
C HIS A 185 -5.29 -13.89 -54.70
N GLN A 186 -6.28 -14.80 -54.80
CA GLN A 186 -7.33 -14.72 -55.81
C GLN A 186 -8.51 -13.85 -55.39
N GLU A 187 -8.84 -13.86 -54.10
CA GLU A 187 -10.09 -13.25 -53.59
C GLU A 187 -9.83 -12.12 -52.59
N GLY A 188 -8.67 -12.08 -51.93
CA GLY A 188 -8.26 -11.06 -50.96
C GLY A 188 -8.19 -11.60 -49.53
N LEU A 189 -8.63 -10.81 -48.55
CA LEU A 189 -8.73 -11.22 -47.15
C LEU A 189 -10.13 -11.76 -46.88
N LEU A 190 -10.21 -13.02 -46.45
CA LEU A 190 -11.47 -13.74 -46.26
C LEU A 190 -11.69 -14.01 -44.78
N ARG A 191 -12.96 -13.97 -44.34
CA ARG A 191 -13.40 -14.37 -43.00
C ARG A 191 -14.27 -15.61 -43.08
N HIS A 192 -13.92 -16.64 -42.32
CA HIS A 192 -14.70 -17.87 -42.16
C HIS A 192 -15.18 -17.98 -40.71
N THR A 193 -16.33 -18.63 -40.51
CA THR A 193 -16.83 -18.94 -39.16
C THR A 193 -16.48 -20.37 -38.80
N MET A 194 -15.93 -20.55 -37.61
CA MET A 194 -15.65 -21.84 -37.00
C MET A 194 -16.55 -22.06 -35.79
N ASN A 195 -17.10 -23.26 -35.65
CA ASN A 195 -17.79 -23.71 -34.45
C ASN A 195 -17.52 -25.20 -34.17
N SER A 196 -18.26 -25.78 -33.23
CA SER A 196 -18.19 -27.20 -32.87
C SER A 196 -18.35 -28.19 -34.05
N ASN A 197 -18.89 -27.79 -35.19
CA ASN A 197 -18.99 -28.64 -36.39
C ASN A 197 -17.81 -28.46 -37.37
N GLY A 198 -16.84 -27.61 -37.03
CA GLY A 198 -15.71 -27.23 -37.88
C GLY A 198 -15.94 -25.94 -38.65
N ILE A 199 -15.21 -25.77 -39.76
CA ILE A 199 -15.31 -24.63 -40.67
C ILE A 199 -16.12 -25.06 -41.90
N THR A 200 -17.24 -24.38 -42.17
CA THR A 200 -18.10 -24.75 -43.31
C THR A 200 -17.46 -24.33 -44.63
N SER A 201 -17.14 -25.30 -45.50
CA SER A 201 -16.56 -25.02 -46.81
C SER A 201 -17.51 -24.23 -47.72
N GLY A 202 -17.00 -23.14 -48.32
CA GLY A 202 -17.73 -22.32 -49.29
C GLY A 202 -18.68 -21.27 -48.72
N ASN A 203 -18.71 -21.03 -47.41
CA ASN A 203 -19.45 -19.93 -46.79
C ASN A 203 -18.45 -19.01 -46.03
N TYR A 204 -17.98 -17.97 -46.71
CA TYR A 204 -17.02 -16.99 -46.19
C TYR A 204 -17.40 -15.58 -46.64
N ASP A 205 -16.95 -14.59 -45.87
CA ASP A 205 -17.08 -13.18 -46.22
C ASP A 205 -15.78 -12.67 -46.82
N ILE A 206 -15.87 -11.90 -47.91
CA ILE A 206 -14.73 -11.14 -48.44
C ILE A 206 -14.63 -9.85 -47.62
N VAL A 207 -13.63 -9.75 -46.75
CA VAL A 207 -13.37 -8.57 -45.91
C VAL A 207 -12.86 -7.44 -46.81
N VAL A 208 -11.81 -7.72 -47.56
CA VAL A 208 -11.30 -6.86 -48.65
C VAL A 208 -10.91 -7.73 -49.83
N ASN A 209 -11.09 -7.23 -51.05
CA ASN A 209 -10.82 -8.01 -52.25
C ASN A 209 -9.34 -7.95 -52.69
N GLN A 210 -8.93 -8.87 -53.56
CA GLN A 210 -7.56 -8.98 -54.09
C GLN A 210 -6.99 -7.72 -54.76
N ASN A 211 -7.83 -6.77 -55.17
CA ASN A 211 -7.39 -5.50 -55.79
C ASN A 211 -7.36 -4.32 -54.80
N TYR A 212 -7.58 -4.55 -53.51
CA TYR A 212 -7.80 -3.49 -52.51
C TYR A 212 -6.64 -2.49 -52.42
N PHE A 213 -5.39 -2.96 -52.30
CA PHE A 213 -4.20 -2.10 -52.22
C PHE A 213 -3.68 -1.61 -53.59
N GLY A 214 -4.40 -1.89 -54.68
CA GLY A 214 -4.04 -1.49 -56.03
C GLY A 214 -4.42 -2.54 -57.08
N ILE A 215 -4.68 -2.10 -58.31
CA ILE A 215 -5.08 -3.00 -59.40
C ILE A 215 -3.88 -3.82 -59.88
N GLY A 216 -3.99 -5.15 -59.83
CA GLY A 216 -3.15 -6.08 -60.60
C GLY A 216 -1.89 -6.61 -59.91
N ASN A 217 -1.76 -6.50 -58.59
CA ASN A 217 -0.71 -7.23 -57.85
C ASN A 217 -1.36 -8.30 -56.96
N GLU A 218 -1.47 -9.51 -57.50
CA GLU A 218 -2.05 -10.68 -56.82
C GLU A 218 -1.25 -11.11 -55.57
N PHE A 219 0.04 -10.74 -55.48
CA PHE A 219 0.93 -11.17 -54.40
C PHE A 219 0.76 -10.40 -53.08
N TYR A 220 -0.07 -9.34 -53.04
CA TYR A 220 -0.34 -8.61 -51.80
C TYR A 220 -1.02 -9.44 -50.71
N PHE A 221 -1.66 -10.54 -51.08
CA PHE A 221 -2.30 -11.48 -50.15
C PHE A 221 -1.55 -12.83 -50.10
N ASP A 222 -0.30 -12.91 -50.57
CA ASP A 222 0.60 -14.03 -50.28
C ASP A 222 1.22 -13.82 -48.89
N ALA A 223 0.40 -13.99 -47.84
CA ALA A 223 0.82 -13.73 -46.48
C ALA A 223 1.69 -14.86 -45.93
N TYR A 224 2.76 -14.47 -45.24
CA TYR A 224 3.76 -15.35 -44.65
C TYR A 224 3.68 -15.40 -43.12
N ASN A 225 3.36 -14.27 -42.50
CA ASN A 225 2.99 -14.15 -41.11
C ASN A 225 1.79 -13.19 -41.04
N MET A 226 0.71 -13.62 -40.41
CA MET A 226 -0.52 -12.86 -40.22
C MET A 226 -0.87 -12.84 -38.74
N GLU A 227 -1.13 -11.64 -38.22
CA GLU A 227 -1.50 -11.43 -36.83
C GLU A 227 -2.79 -10.61 -36.75
N LEU A 228 -3.50 -10.71 -35.64
CA LEU A 228 -4.66 -9.86 -35.36
C LEU A 228 -4.72 -9.38 -33.93
N ILE A 229 -5.45 -8.29 -33.72
CA ILE A 229 -5.78 -7.76 -32.40
C ILE A 229 -7.19 -7.16 -32.40
N LYS A 230 -7.88 -7.17 -31.25
CA LYS A 230 -9.06 -6.34 -31.01
C LYS A 230 -8.62 -4.98 -30.47
N ASP A 231 -9.03 -3.90 -31.13
CA ASP A 231 -8.80 -2.54 -30.63
C ASP A 231 -9.73 -2.21 -29.43
N ASN A 232 -9.60 -1.01 -28.88
CA ASN A 232 -10.41 -0.58 -27.74
C ASN A 232 -11.89 -0.31 -28.07
N ASN A 233 -12.27 -0.34 -29.36
CA ASN A 233 -13.66 -0.30 -29.82
C ASN A 233 -14.21 -1.71 -30.12
N ASP A 234 -13.46 -2.77 -29.80
CA ASP A 234 -13.76 -4.15 -30.14
C ASP A 234 -13.80 -4.42 -31.66
N GLU A 235 -13.06 -3.61 -32.44
CA GLU A 235 -12.85 -3.80 -33.88
C GLU A 235 -11.62 -4.67 -34.12
N THR A 236 -11.68 -5.57 -35.09
CA THR A 236 -10.62 -6.52 -35.41
C THR A 236 -9.63 -5.91 -36.41
N ILE A 237 -8.41 -5.65 -35.96
CA ILE A 237 -7.29 -5.23 -36.80
C ILE A 237 -6.47 -6.45 -37.20
N ILE A 238 -6.19 -6.59 -38.49
CA ILE A 238 -5.42 -7.69 -39.06
C ILE A 238 -4.21 -7.10 -39.78
N ALA A 239 -3.04 -7.65 -39.51
CA ALA A 239 -1.80 -7.29 -40.17
C ALA A 239 -1.15 -8.52 -40.80
N TRP A 240 -0.46 -8.34 -41.92
CA TRP A 240 0.36 -9.41 -42.49
C TRP A 240 1.56 -8.87 -43.27
N ILE A 241 2.52 -9.76 -43.47
CA ILE A 241 3.72 -9.55 -44.30
C ILE A 241 3.83 -10.64 -45.37
N THR A 242 4.62 -10.39 -46.42
CA THR A 242 4.79 -11.32 -47.55
C THR A 242 6.25 -11.68 -47.79
N THR A 243 6.48 -12.82 -48.44
CA THR A 243 7.79 -13.26 -48.96
C THR A 243 7.99 -12.89 -50.43
N HIS A 244 7.04 -12.20 -51.07
CA HIS A 244 7.18 -11.84 -52.48
C HIS A 244 8.32 -10.83 -52.73
N GLU A 245 9.15 -11.11 -53.74
CA GLU A 245 10.28 -10.25 -54.10
C GLU A 245 9.82 -8.85 -54.50
N GLY A 246 10.34 -7.83 -53.81
CA GLY A 246 9.95 -6.42 -54.00
C GLY A 246 8.89 -5.89 -53.04
N ASP A 247 8.26 -6.77 -52.25
CA ASP A 247 7.26 -6.41 -51.23
C ASP A 247 7.62 -6.91 -49.81
N LYS A 248 8.79 -7.55 -49.64
CA LYS A 248 9.27 -8.10 -48.35
C LYS A 248 9.49 -7.07 -47.23
N ASP A 249 9.53 -5.78 -47.57
CA ASP A 249 9.71 -4.66 -46.67
C ASP A 249 8.41 -3.91 -46.37
N LYS A 250 7.27 -4.49 -46.74
CA LYS A 250 5.94 -3.88 -46.59
C LYS A 250 5.11 -4.57 -45.51
N LEU A 251 4.29 -3.77 -44.84
CA LEU A 251 3.31 -4.20 -43.86
C LEU A 251 1.92 -3.85 -44.37
N PHE A 252 1.05 -4.85 -44.45
CA PHE A 252 -0.34 -4.69 -44.88
C PHE A 252 -1.22 -4.74 -43.65
N MET A 253 -2.17 -3.81 -43.52
CA MET A 253 -3.10 -3.79 -42.39
C MET A 253 -4.52 -3.46 -42.84
N VAL A 254 -5.49 -4.13 -42.22
CA VAL A 254 -6.92 -3.93 -42.46
C VAL A 254 -7.67 -4.01 -41.12
N ASN A 255 -8.53 -3.04 -40.86
CA ASN A 255 -9.60 -3.17 -39.88
C ASN A 255 -10.75 -3.95 -40.54
N ALA A 256 -11.01 -5.17 -40.07
CA ALA A 256 -11.94 -6.09 -40.69
C ALA A 256 -13.42 -5.65 -40.54
N ASP A 257 -13.73 -4.86 -39.52
CA ASP A 257 -15.08 -4.39 -39.23
C ASP A 257 -15.43 -3.13 -40.04
N THR A 258 -14.50 -2.18 -40.13
CA THR A 258 -14.70 -0.93 -40.90
C THR A 258 -14.26 -1.04 -42.36
N GLN A 259 -13.47 -2.06 -42.70
CA GLN A 259 -12.84 -2.27 -44.00
C GLN A 259 -11.87 -1.15 -44.41
N GLU A 260 -11.42 -0.35 -43.45
CA GLU A 260 -10.31 0.59 -43.63
C GLU A 260 -8.98 -0.18 -43.64
N GLY A 261 -8.05 0.19 -44.51
CA GLY A 261 -6.79 -0.52 -44.65
C GLY A 261 -5.70 0.34 -45.25
N ALA A 262 -4.46 0.03 -44.88
CA ALA A 262 -3.29 0.78 -45.31
C ALA A 262 -2.12 -0.16 -45.66
N LEU A 263 -1.35 0.26 -46.66
CA LEU A 263 -0.08 -0.32 -47.02
C LEU A 263 1.03 0.56 -46.44
N PHE A 264 1.83 0.01 -45.54
CA PHE A 264 2.97 0.71 -44.95
C PHE A 264 4.26 0.25 -45.60
N GLU A 265 5.16 1.20 -45.87
CA GLU A 265 6.52 0.95 -46.33
C GLU A 265 7.52 1.53 -45.32
N PRO A 266 7.79 0.86 -44.18
CA PRO A 266 8.62 1.39 -43.10
C PRO A 266 10.06 1.75 -43.49
N GLN A 267 10.56 1.23 -44.62
CA GLN A 267 11.95 1.38 -45.09
C GLN A 267 12.99 0.78 -44.12
N LEU A 268 12.62 -0.30 -43.42
CA LEU A 268 13.45 -0.98 -42.41
C LEU A 268 14.13 -2.25 -42.94
N GLY A 269 14.07 -2.48 -44.26
CA GLY A 269 14.51 -3.73 -44.88
C GLY A 269 13.44 -4.81 -44.79
N ARG A 270 13.81 -6.07 -45.04
CA ARG A 270 12.87 -7.20 -44.97
C ARG A 270 12.26 -7.29 -43.58
N ILE A 271 10.93 -7.39 -43.51
CA ILE A 271 10.20 -7.71 -42.29
C ILE A 271 10.10 -9.23 -42.20
N SER A 272 10.59 -9.78 -41.09
CA SER A 272 10.71 -11.23 -40.86
C SER A 272 9.59 -11.78 -39.98
N GLY A 273 8.96 -10.91 -39.19
CA GLY A 273 7.95 -11.26 -38.20
C GLY A 273 7.28 -10.02 -37.65
N ILE A 274 6.02 -10.17 -37.29
CA ILE A 274 5.18 -9.12 -36.73
C ILE A 274 4.44 -9.65 -35.50
N GLU A 275 4.10 -8.79 -34.54
CA GLU A 275 3.26 -9.16 -33.39
C GLU A 275 2.64 -7.90 -32.78
N PHE A 276 1.36 -7.97 -32.43
CA PHE A 276 0.66 -6.86 -31.79
C PHE A 276 0.95 -6.81 -30.29
N THR A 277 0.76 -5.65 -29.67
CA THR A 277 0.74 -5.54 -28.21
C THR A 277 -0.65 -5.20 -27.71
N ILE A 278 -1.05 -5.84 -26.61
CA ILE A 278 -2.31 -5.60 -25.93
C ILE A 278 -2.27 -4.41 -24.94
N GLN A 279 -1.09 -3.82 -24.72
CA GLN A 279 -0.93 -2.76 -23.72
C GLN A 279 -1.02 -1.34 -24.29
N GLU A 280 -0.68 -1.17 -25.57
CA GLU A 280 -0.65 0.13 -26.22
C GLU A 280 -1.47 0.06 -27.50
N GLU A 281 -2.43 0.97 -27.63
CA GLU A 281 -3.19 1.10 -28.87
C GLU A 281 -2.26 1.46 -30.03
N ASN A 282 -2.60 0.98 -31.23
CA ASN A 282 -1.96 1.38 -32.47
C ASN A 282 -0.46 1.07 -32.56
N ILE A 283 0.00 0.05 -31.82
CA ILE A 283 1.37 -0.44 -31.83
C ILE A 283 1.44 -1.86 -32.38
N ILE A 284 2.41 -2.09 -33.27
CA ILE A 284 2.84 -3.42 -33.71
C ILE A 284 4.37 -3.49 -33.66
N TYR A 285 4.93 -4.63 -33.25
CA TYR A 285 6.37 -4.85 -33.28
C TYR A 285 6.79 -5.53 -34.57
N LEU A 286 7.93 -5.14 -35.13
CA LEU A 286 8.46 -5.62 -36.41
C LEU A 286 9.90 -6.11 -36.25
N SER A 287 10.19 -7.37 -36.59
CA SER A 287 11.58 -7.86 -36.76
C SER A 287 12.09 -7.51 -38.15
N CYS A 288 13.14 -6.69 -38.26
CA CYS A 288 13.55 -6.05 -39.52
C CYS A 288 15.05 -6.19 -39.81
N SER A 289 15.40 -6.45 -41.08
CA SER A 289 16.79 -6.71 -41.51
C SER A 289 17.78 -5.54 -41.35
N ASN A 290 17.32 -4.28 -41.29
CA ASN A 290 18.22 -3.12 -41.20
C ASN A 290 18.58 -2.69 -39.77
N GLY A 291 18.08 -3.36 -38.72
CA GLY A 291 18.38 -2.91 -37.37
C GLY A 291 18.10 -3.86 -36.21
N GLY A 292 17.13 -4.76 -36.32
CA GLY A 292 16.64 -5.55 -35.19
C GLY A 292 15.12 -5.44 -35.07
N ILE A 293 14.62 -5.32 -33.85
CA ILE A 293 13.19 -5.20 -33.57
C ILE A 293 12.79 -3.73 -33.43
N TYR A 294 11.75 -3.32 -34.14
CA TYR A 294 11.20 -1.97 -34.07
C TYR A 294 9.81 -2.00 -33.42
N LYS A 295 9.56 -1.03 -32.53
CA LYS A 295 8.20 -0.62 -32.17
C LYS A 295 7.67 0.26 -33.28
N TYR A 296 6.55 -0.12 -33.89
CA TYR A 296 5.94 0.60 -35.01
C TYR A 296 4.58 1.15 -34.60
N GLU A 297 4.48 2.47 -34.55
CA GLU A 297 3.22 3.19 -34.36
C GLU A 297 2.53 3.30 -35.72
N TYR A 298 1.28 2.84 -35.83
CA TYR A 298 0.54 2.85 -37.08
C TYR A 298 -0.75 3.68 -36.97
N ASP A 299 -1.16 4.28 -38.08
CA ASP A 299 -2.47 4.89 -38.23
C ASP A 299 -3.04 4.44 -39.59
N ILE A 300 -4.01 3.53 -39.54
CA ILE A 300 -4.64 2.94 -40.73
C ILE A 300 -5.41 4.01 -41.52
N ALA A 301 -6.09 4.93 -40.84
CA ALA A 301 -6.92 5.94 -41.49
C ALA A 301 -6.10 6.94 -42.30
N THR A 302 -4.89 7.28 -41.84
CA THR A 302 -3.98 8.18 -42.57
C THR A 302 -2.93 7.45 -43.42
N GLY A 303 -2.75 6.15 -43.21
CA GLY A 303 -1.69 5.35 -43.83
C GLY A 303 -0.29 5.81 -43.40
N SER A 304 -0.17 6.43 -42.23
CA SER A 304 1.09 6.94 -41.69
C SER A 304 1.59 6.09 -40.53
N GLY A 305 2.91 6.04 -40.35
CA GLY A 305 3.49 5.30 -39.24
C GLY A 305 4.91 5.75 -38.90
N ALA A 306 5.35 5.40 -37.69
CA ALA A 306 6.64 5.78 -37.14
C ALA A 306 7.32 4.57 -36.49
N ALA A 307 8.60 4.38 -36.80
CA ALA A 307 9.38 3.26 -36.28
C ALA A 307 10.43 3.71 -35.25
N THR A 308 10.48 3.03 -34.12
CA THR A 308 11.51 3.22 -33.09
C THR A 308 12.24 1.90 -32.86
N LEU A 309 13.56 1.88 -33.07
CA LEU A 309 14.38 0.69 -32.82
C LEU A 309 14.44 0.40 -31.32
N LEU A 310 14.11 -0.84 -30.92
CA LEU A 310 14.27 -1.28 -29.54
C LEU A 310 15.78 -1.48 -29.23
N PRO A 311 16.31 -0.89 -28.15
CA PRO A 311 17.69 -1.13 -27.74
C PRO A 311 18.01 -2.62 -27.56
N ASN A 312 19.26 -3.01 -27.83
CA ASN A 312 19.77 -4.39 -27.69
C ASN A 312 19.13 -5.46 -28.62
N SER A 313 18.24 -5.07 -29.53
CA SER A 313 17.58 -6.01 -30.47
C SER A 313 18.36 -6.26 -31.76
N SER A 314 19.61 -5.79 -31.86
CA SER A 314 20.37 -5.77 -33.12
C SER A 314 20.80 -7.12 -33.67
N ASP A 315 20.56 -8.21 -32.95
CA ASP A 315 20.82 -9.58 -33.38
C ASP A 315 19.50 -10.38 -33.49
N TYR A 316 18.35 -9.71 -33.65
CA TYR A 316 17.00 -10.33 -33.72
C TYR A 316 16.25 -9.85 -34.97
N LYS A 317 16.83 -10.08 -36.15
CA LYS A 317 16.35 -9.53 -37.44
C LYS A 317 15.56 -10.54 -38.28
N ARG A 318 15.66 -11.82 -37.93
CA ARG A 318 15.21 -12.94 -38.76
C ARG A 318 14.31 -13.89 -37.97
N THR A 319 13.34 -13.33 -37.24
CA THR A 319 12.46 -14.10 -36.36
C THR A 319 11.02 -13.64 -36.48
N PHE A 320 10.10 -14.59 -36.37
CA PHE A 320 8.72 -14.33 -36.01
C PHE A 320 8.74 -13.74 -34.61
N LEU A 321 7.90 -12.75 -34.40
CA LEU A 321 7.61 -12.26 -33.07
C LEU A 321 6.36 -13.00 -32.62
N GLN A 322 6.37 -13.50 -31.39
CA GLN A 322 5.20 -14.21 -30.90
C GLN A 322 4.96 -13.91 -29.43
N THR A 323 3.73 -13.55 -29.12
CA THR A 323 3.22 -13.50 -27.75
C THR A 323 3.24 -14.92 -27.19
N ALA A 324 3.91 -15.10 -26.06
CA ALA A 324 3.96 -16.34 -25.31
C ALA A 324 2.85 -16.37 -24.25
N PRO A 325 2.55 -17.54 -23.67
CA PRO A 325 1.51 -17.66 -22.65
C PRO A 325 1.72 -16.83 -21.37
N ASP A 326 2.93 -16.32 -21.10
CA ASP A 326 3.19 -15.34 -20.04
C ASP A 326 2.83 -13.88 -20.42
N GLY A 327 2.21 -13.67 -21.58
CA GLY A 327 1.77 -12.37 -22.08
C GLY A 327 2.90 -11.48 -22.63
N ARG A 328 4.11 -12.01 -22.79
CA ARG A 328 5.26 -11.28 -23.35
C ARG A 328 5.56 -11.71 -24.77
N ILE A 329 6.16 -10.82 -25.55
CA ILE A 329 6.52 -11.11 -26.95
C ILE A 329 7.96 -11.59 -27.00
N TYR A 330 8.20 -12.71 -27.66
CA TYR A 330 9.54 -13.30 -27.79
C TYR A 330 10.03 -13.26 -29.23
N ALA A 331 11.35 -13.36 -29.35
CA ALA A 331 12.10 -13.30 -30.60
C ALA A 331 13.30 -14.24 -30.50
N VAL A 332 13.68 -14.90 -31.59
CA VAL A 332 14.89 -15.75 -31.66
C VAL A 332 16.07 -14.93 -32.18
N SER A 333 17.25 -15.11 -31.60
CA SER A 333 18.49 -14.49 -32.07
C SER A 333 18.89 -15.00 -33.47
N ASP A 334 19.64 -14.19 -34.21
CA ASP A 334 20.08 -14.47 -35.59
C ASP A 334 20.99 -15.71 -35.68
N ASP A 335 21.70 -16.07 -34.60
CA ASP A 335 22.48 -17.32 -34.47
C ASP A 335 21.64 -18.52 -34.02
N ARG A 336 20.39 -18.25 -33.61
CA ARG A 336 19.37 -19.18 -33.13
C ARG A 336 19.61 -19.76 -31.75
N ASP A 337 20.61 -19.30 -30.99
CA ASP A 337 21.01 -19.88 -29.69
C ASP A 337 20.25 -19.31 -28.48
N ASP A 338 19.47 -18.23 -28.68
CA ASP A 338 18.80 -17.52 -27.59
C ASP A 338 17.41 -17.00 -27.98
N LEU A 339 16.50 -16.95 -27.00
CA LEU A 339 15.30 -16.12 -27.05
C LEU A 339 15.54 -14.78 -26.37
N GLY A 340 15.19 -13.71 -27.07
CA GLY A 340 14.98 -12.38 -26.50
C GLY A 340 13.51 -12.16 -26.20
N ARG A 341 13.22 -11.15 -25.38
CA ARG A 341 11.88 -10.88 -24.86
C ARG A 341 11.58 -9.40 -24.77
N ILE A 342 10.43 -8.98 -25.27
CA ILE A 342 9.84 -7.68 -25.02
C ILE A 342 9.01 -7.80 -23.75
N ASP A 343 9.41 -7.13 -22.68
CA ASP A 343 8.66 -7.12 -21.41
C ASP A 343 7.69 -5.95 -21.41
N LEU A 344 6.42 -6.27 -21.63
CA LEU A 344 5.37 -5.26 -21.71
C LEU A 344 5.17 -4.57 -20.34
N ALA A 345 5.31 -5.30 -19.22
CA ALA A 345 5.25 -4.73 -17.88
C ALA A 345 6.38 -3.73 -17.56
N ASP A 346 7.43 -3.67 -18.39
CA ASP A 346 8.53 -2.71 -18.31
C ASP A 346 8.58 -1.82 -19.56
N ASN A 347 7.45 -1.20 -19.88
CA ASN A 347 7.29 -0.23 -20.98
C ASN A 347 7.75 -0.76 -22.36
N GLY A 348 7.61 -2.06 -22.61
CA GLY A 348 8.01 -2.68 -23.88
C GLY A 348 9.53 -2.75 -24.07
N ASN A 349 10.32 -2.75 -23.00
CA ASN A 349 11.77 -2.91 -23.08
C ASN A 349 12.16 -4.29 -23.64
N PHE A 350 13.19 -4.31 -24.50
CA PHE A 350 13.72 -5.56 -25.05
C PHE A 350 14.91 -6.07 -24.24
N TYR A 351 14.80 -7.32 -23.81
CA TYR A 351 15.81 -8.10 -23.11
C TYR A 351 16.37 -9.16 -24.05
N ASN A 352 17.60 -8.97 -24.53
CA ASN A 352 18.29 -9.98 -25.33
C ASN A 352 18.80 -11.13 -24.47
N ASN A 353 19.04 -12.27 -25.11
CA ASN A 353 19.61 -13.49 -24.53
C ASN A 353 18.94 -13.90 -23.22
N TYR A 354 17.61 -13.76 -23.17
CA TYR A 354 16.81 -13.96 -21.98
C TYR A 354 16.71 -15.44 -21.60
N ILE A 355 16.48 -16.31 -22.59
CA ILE A 355 16.50 -17.77 -22.41
C ILE A 355 17.47 -18.36 -23.41
N SER A 356 18.48 -19.07 -22.92
CA SER A 356 19.40 -19.80 -23.79
C SER A 356 18.77 -21.11 -24.23
N ILE A 357 18.40 -21.18 -25.50
CA ILE A 357 17.75 -22.31 -26.16
C ILE A 357 17.96 -22.17 -27.65
N TYR A 358 18.21 -23.30 -28.33
CA TYR A 358 18.36 -23.27 -29.78
C TYR A 358 17.10 -23.66 -30.51
N VAL A 359 16.69 -22.82 -31.46
CA VAL A 359 15.45 -22.99 -32.24
C VAL A 359 15.80 -23.28 -33.71
N ASN A 360 15.33 -24.41 -34.23
CA ASN A 360 15.75 -24.94 -35.53
C ASN A 360 14.81 -24.62 -36.70
N SER A 361 14.00 -23.57 -36.60
CA SER A 361 13.07 -23.19 -37.67
C SER A 361 13.79 -22.50 -38.84
N VAL A 362 13.51 -22.97 -40.07
CA VAL A 362 14.15 -22.48 -41.30
C VAL A 362 13.14 -22.41 -42.44
N TYR A 363 13.11 -21.27 -43.13
CA TYR A 363 12.39 -21.08 -44.38
C TYR A 363 13.24 -20.25 -45.35
N ASP A 364 13.29 -20.63 -46.64
CA ASP A 364 14.10 -20.05 -47.73
C ASP A 364 15.54 -20.61 -47.85
N ASP A 365 15.93 -21.08 -49.04
CA ASP A 365 17.17 -21.85 -49.30
C ASP A 365 18.46 -21.00 -49.20
N ASN A 366 18.36 -19.68 -48.97
CA ASN A 366 19.50 -18.75 -48.96
C ASN A 366 19.74 -18.01 -47.63
N ASP A 367 18.76 -17.97 -46.72
CA ASP A 367 18.80 -17.25 -45.44
C ASP A 367 17.94 -17.99 -44.40
N TYR A 368 18.33 -17.98 -43.13
CA TYR A 368 17.56 -18.61 -42.04
C TYR A 368 16.55 -17.65 -41.42
N TYR A 369 15.32 -18.11 -41.16
CA TYR A 369 14.28 -17.36 -40.43
C TYR A 369 13.64 -18.27 -39.40
N SER A 370 13.64 -17.83 -38.14
CA SER A 370 13.09 -18.58 -37.03
C SER A 370 11.61 -18.26 -36.86
N ILE A 371 10.80 -19.32 -36.89
CA ILE A 371 9.37 -19.30 -36.63
C ILE A 371 9.16 -19.77 -35.18
N LEU A 372 8.34 -19.03 -34.44
CA LEU A 372 7.92 -19.35 -33.08
C LEU A 372 6.50 -19.96 -33.12
N PRO A 373 6.15 -20.85 -32.17
CA PRO A 373 4.86 -21.51 -32.13
C PRO A 373 3.77 -20.55 -31.63
N GLU A 374 2.67 -20.48 -32.35
CA GLU A 374 1.50 -19.69 -31.96
C GLU A 374 0.65 -20.46 -30.93
N ASN A 375 0.08 -19.76 -29.95
CA ASN A 375 -0.77 -20.37 -28.92
C ASN A 375 -2.01 -19.51 -28.66
N GLY A 376 -3.20 -20.05 -28.91
CA GLY A 376 -4.44 -19.26 -28.90
C GLY A 376 -4.99 -18.87 -27.53
N ASN A 377 -4.33 -19.24 -26.41
CA ASN A 377 -4.77 -18.92 -25.06
C ASN A 377 -3.67 -18.15 -24.31
N TYR A 378 -3.87 -16.84 -24.12
CA TYR A 378 -2.99 -16.00 -23.31
C TYR A 378 -3.69 -15.62 -22.00
N ILE A 379 -3.01 -15.81 -20.86
CA ILE A 379 -3.49 -15.24 -19.59
C ILE A 379 -3.06 -13.76 -19.57
N LYS A 380 -4.02 -12.85 -19.44
CA LYS A 380 -3.72 -11.42 -19.19
C LYS A 380 -3.13 -11.26 -17.79
N PHE A 381 -1.83 -10.98 -17.72
CA PHE A 381 -1.19 -10.60 -16.45
C PHE A 381 -1.40 -9.11 -16.20
N PHE A 382 -1.65 -8.75 -14.94
CA PHE A 382 -1.65 -7.37 -14.46
C PHE A 382 -0.78 -7.27 -13.21
N THR A 383 -0.30 -6.07 -12.90
CA THR A 383 0.31 -5.74 -11.60
C THR A 383 -0.63 -4.83 -10.82
N LEU A 384 -0.38 -4.71 -9.50
CA LEU A 384 -1.18 -3.87 -8.63
C LEU A 384 -0.28 -2.80 -8.01
N GLU A 385 -0.66 -1.53 -8.16
CA GLU A 385 -0.08 -0.41 -7.42
C GLU A 385 -0.99 -0.09 -6.24
N VAL A 386 -0.43 -0.02 -5.03
CA VAL A 386 -1.19 0.24 -3.79
C VAL A 386 -0.65 1.46 -3.09
N ASP A 387 -1.54 2.40 -2.80
CA ASP A 387 -1.24 3.66 -2.12
C ASP A 387 -2.13 3.84 -0.89
N SER A 388 -1.70 4.75 0.00
CA SER A 388 -2.45 5.06 1.21
C SER A 388 -2.27 6.48 1.76
N ASN A 389 -3.30 6.91 2.49
CA ASN A 389 -3.26 8.03 3.41
C ASN A 389 -3.12 7.51 4.84
N GLN A 390 -2.17 8.10 5.56
CA GLN A 390 -1.81 7.76 6.93
C GLN A 390 -2.89 8.23 7.92
N VAL A 391 -2.90 7.68 9.14
CA VAL A 391 -3.80 8.18 10.19
C VAL A 391 -3.30 9.52 10.74
N ALA A 392 -4.23 10.40 11.11
CA ALA A 392 -3.88 11.74 11.59
C ALA A 392 -3.32 11.72 13.02
N CYS A 393 -3.92 10.93 13.92
CA CYS A 393 -3.56 10.88 15.33
C CYS A 393 -3.38 9.43 15.83
N PRO A 394 -2.56 9.22 16.87
CA PRO A 394 -2.37 7.90 17.45
C PRO A 394 -3.71 7.29 17.90
N GLY A 395 -3.98 6.07 17.48
CA GLY A 395 -5.21 5.35 17.83
C GLY A 395 -6.45 5.72 17.00
N ASP A 396 -6.34 6.66 16.06
CA ASP A 396 -7.41 6.91 15.09
C ASP A 396 -7.53 5.76 14.08
N CYS A 397 -8.73 5.60 13.53
CA CYS A 397 -9.01 4.71 12.41
C CYS A 397 -9.60 5.51 11.25
N ASN A 398 -8.85 6.51 10.77
CA ASN A 398 -9.22 7.40 9.66
C ASN A 398 -8.26 7.28 8.47
N GLY A 399 -7.42 6.25 8.44
CA GLY A 399 -6.58 5.91 7.31
C GLY A 399 -7.42 5.44 6.13
N TYR A 400 -6.84 5.56 4.94
CA TYR A 400 -7.48 5.21 3.68
C TYR A 400 -6.44 4.59 2.76
N ALA A 401 -6.80 3.54 2.04
CA ALA A 401 -5.94 2.90 1.04
C ALA A 401 -6.72 2.62 -0.23
N TRP A 402 -6.03 2.58 -1.36
CA TRP A 402 -6.61 2.24 -2.65
C TRP A 402 -5.60 1.47 -3.50
N ALA A 403 -6.12 0.69 -4.43
CA ALA A 403 -5.31 -0.11 -5.33
C ALA A 403 -5.69 0.17 -6.79
N THR A 404 -4.70 0.19 -7.67
CA THR A 404 -4.84 0.45 -9.10
C THR A 404 -4.22 -0.70 -9.89
N PRO A 405 -4.98 -1.40 -10.76
CA PRO A 405 -4.42 -2.43 -11.62
C PRO A 405 -3.67 -1.78 -12.80
N SER A 406 -2.61 -2.43 -13.29
CA SER A 406 -1.81 -1.91 -14.42
C SER A 406 -2.55 -1.91 -15.76
N THR A 407 -3.62 -2.69 -15.87
CA THR A 407 -4.48 -2.81 -17.04
C THR A 407 -5.94 -2.80 -16.58
N GLY A 408 -6.88 -2.47 -17.47
CA GLY A 408 -8.31 -2.47 -17.15
C GLY A 408 -8.76 -1.35 -16.21
N ASN A 409 -10.08 -1.29 -15.97
CA ASN A 409 -10.70 -0.39 -15.00
C ASN A 409 -11.16 -1.16 -13.76
N GLU A 410 -11.52 -0.45 -12.68
CA GLU A 410 -11.98 -1.03 -11.41
C GLU A 410 -13.07 -2.10 -11.56
N GLY A 411 -13.95 -1.97 -12.56
CA GLY A 411 -15.07 -2.87 -12.83
C GLY A 411 -14.68 -4.21 -13.46
N ASP A 412 -13.46 -4.34 -13.97
CA ASP A 412 -12.94 -5.57 -14.58
C ASP A 412 -12.42 -6.56 -13.53
N TYR A 413 -12.35 -6.12 -12.26
CA TYR A 413 -11.76 -6.86 -11.14
C TYR A 413 -12.73 -7.03 -9.97
N THR A 414 -12.54 -8.10 -9.22
CA THR A 414 -13.11 -8.26 -7.87
C THR A 414 -12.04 -8.04 -6.81
N TRP A 415 -12.44 -7.47 -5.67
CA TRP A 415 -11.51 -6.94 -4.68
C TRP A 415 -11.78 -7.53 -3.29
N VAL A 416 -10.71 -7.83 -2.54
CA VAL A 416 -10.78 -8.22 -1.13
C VAL A 416 -9.64 -7.56 -0.36
N TRP A 417 -9.97 -6.74 0.62
CA TRP A 417 -9.03 -6.20 1.59
C TRP A 417 -9.15 -6.95 2.91
N THR A 418 -8.03 -7.33 3.51
CA THR A 418 -7.99 -7.99 4.82
C THR A 418 -7.00 -7.34 5.78
N ASP A 419 -7.35 -7.34 7.08
CA ASP A 419 -6.42 -7.01 8.16
C ASP A 419 -5.43 -8.16 8.47
N GLU A 420 -4.51 -7.92 9.41
CA GLU A 420 -3.54 -8.91 9.90
C GLU A 420 -4.18 -10.21 10.45
N ASN A 421 -5.46 -10.16 10.84
CA ASN A 421 -6.22 -11.27 11.37
C ASN A 421 -7.07 -11.96 10.29
N GLN A 422 -6.89 -11.58 9.02
CA GLN A 422 -7.63 -12.05 7.85
C GLN A 422 -9.13 -11.70 7.88
N ASN A 423 -9.54 -10.69 8.66
CA ASN A 423 -10.88 -10.17 8.59
C ASN A 423 -11.02 -9.29 7.36
N ILE A 424 -12.11 -9.47 6.61
CA ILE A 424 -12.40 -8.62 5.45
C ILE A 424 -12.78 -7.22 5.95
N VAL A 425 -12.03 -6.21 5.51
CA VAL A 425 -12.28 -4.80 5.84
C VAL A 425 -12.92 -4.04 4.70
N SER A 426 -12.70 -4.45 3.45
CA SER A 426 -13.36 -3.91 2.26
C SER A 426 -13.43 -4.95 1.14
N THR A 427 -14.38 -4.76 0.22
CA THR A 427 -14.49 -5.52 -1.04
C THR A 427 -14.59 -4.59 -2.26
N ALA A 428 -14.11 -3.36 -2.12
CA ALA A 428 -13.97 -2.38 -3.20
C ALA A 428 -12.48 -2.20 -3.56
N PHE A 429 -12.19 -1.43 -4.61
CA PHE A 429 -10.82 -1.09 -4.99
C PHE A 429 -10.11 -0.25 -3.91
N ASP A 430 -10.88 0.37 -3.02
CA ASP A 430 -10.44 1.16 -1.87
C ASP A 430 -10.92 0.59 -0.53
N ALA A 431 -10.30 1.05 0.55
CA ALA A 431 -10.67 0.75 1.91
C ALA A 431 -10.51 1.99 2.80
N ASP A 432 -11.56 2.32 3.55
CA ASP A 432 -11.60 3.45 4.47
C ASP A 432 -11.66 3.00 5.93
N ASN A 433 -11.62 3.96 6.86
CA ASN A 433 -11.66 3.73 8.30
C ASN A 433 -10.58 2.77 8.81
N LEU A 434 -9.39 2.82 8.19
CA LEU A 434 -8.27 1.96 8.54
C LEU A 434 -7.53 2.54 9.75
N CYS A 435 -7.18 1.68 10.71
CA CYS A 435 -6.32 2.03 11.84
C CYS A 435 -4.85 1.83 11.47
N GLU A 436 -3.91 2.25 12.32
CA GLU A 436 -2.50 1.83 12.16
C GLU A 436 -2.41 0.30 12.12
N GLY A 437 -1.75 -0.25 11.10
CA GLY A 437 -1.67 -1.70 10.88
C GLY A 437 -1.31 -2.10 9.46
N GLN A 438 -1.08 -3.40 9.28
CA GLN A 438 -0.79 -4.00 7.98
C GLN A 438 -2.08 -4.54 7.34
N TYR A 439 -2.25 -4.26 6.06
CA TYR A 439 -3.41 -4.66 5.26
C TYR A 439 -2.95 -5.32 3.96
N VAL A 440 -3.71 -6.30 3.51
CA VAL A 440 -3.50 -6.99 2.23
C VAL A 440 -4.69 -6.70 1.34
N VAL A 441 -4.44 -6.32 0.09
CA VAL A 441 -5.45 -6.21 -0.97
C VAL A 441 -5.18 -7.30 -2.01
N CYS A 442 -6.23 -8.01 -2.40
CA CYS A 442 -6.21 -8.93 -3.52
C CYS A 442 -7.21 -8.46 -4.59
N ALA A 443 -6.74 -8.38 -5.82
CA ALA A 443 -7.54 -8.13 -7.01
C ALA A 443 -7.60 -9.40 -7.85
N THR A 444 -8.77 -9.77 -8.33
CA THR A 444 -8.97 -10.92 -9.22
C THR A 444 -9.66 -10.46 -10.50
N ASP A 445 -9.00 -10.66 -11.64
CA ASP A 445 -9.56 -10.40 -12.97
C ASP A 445 -10.79 -11.29 -13.20
N THR A 446 -11.90 -10.67 -13.59
CA THR A 446 -13.18 -11.36 -13.77
C THR A 446 -13.25 -12.28 -14.98
N ILE A 447 -12.37 -12.09 -15.97
CA ILE A 447 -12.31 -12.87 -17.21
C ILE A 447 -11.34 -14.04 -17.03
N SER A 448 -10.10 -13.74 -16.65
CA SER A 448 -9.04 -14.76 -16.54
C SER A 448 -9.05 -15.52 -15.21
N ASN A 449 -9.74 -15.00 -14.20
CA ASN A 449 -9.72 -15.49 -12.82
C ASN A 449 -8.31 -15.47 -12.19
N TYR A 450 -7.37 -14.73 -12.79
CA TYR A 450 -6.03 -14.51 -12.25
C TYR A 450 -6.08 -13.52 -11.09
N THR A 451 -5.38 -13.82 -9.99
CA THR A 451 -5.38 -13.02 -8.76
C THR A 451 -4.00 -12.51 -8.43
N VAL A 452 -3.91 -11.21 -8.13
CA VAL A 452 -2.71 -10.54 -7.63
C VAL A 452 -3.03 -9.94 -6.27
N CYS A 453 -2.13 -10.12 -5.31
CA CYS A 453 -2.24 -9.49 -4.00
C CYS A 453 -1.01 -8.65 -3.70
N ASP A 454 -1.21 -7.55 -2.98
CA ASP A 454 -0.13 -6.73 -2.46
C ASP A 454 -0.46 -6.26 -1.03
N THR A 455 0.55 -5.77 -0.32
CA THR A 455 0.49 -5.40 1.10
C THR A 455 0.83 -3.94 1.29
N ILE A 456 0.05 -3.26 2.13
CA ILE A 456 0.29 -1.88 2.53
C ILE A 456 0.27 -1.75 4.06
N GLU A 457 1.08 -0.83 4.60
CA GLU A 457 1.06 -0.48 6.01
C GLU A 457 0.44 0.91 6.17
N ILE A 458 -0.61 1.01 6.98
CA ILE A 458 -1.14 2.27 7.47
C ILE A 458 -0.38 2.62 8.74
N THR A 459 0.24 3.78 8.76
CA THR A 459 1.02 4.32 9.88
C THR A 459 0.45 5.68 10.30
N LEU A 460 0.93 6.20 11.42
CA LEU A 460 0.72 7.60 11.80
C LEU A 460 1.42 8.53 10.81
N ASP A 461 0.76 9.62 10.40
CA ASP A 461 1.39 10.65 9.57
C ASP A 461 2.73 11.09 10.20
N PRO A 462 3.86 10.92 9.48
CA PRO A 462 5.18 11.22 10.02
C PRO A 462 5.36 12.70 10.36
N ASN A 463 4.47 13.58 9.89
CA ASN A 463 4.48 15.01 10.18
C ASN A 463 3.60 15.40 11.37
N THR A 464 2.88 14.47 12.00
CA THR A 464 2.04 14.78 13.17
C THR A 464 2.86 15.19 14.38
N PHE A 465 4.03 14.56 14.61
CA PHE A 465 4.93 14.93 15.70
C PHE A 465 6.36 15.09 15.21
N ASP A 466 7.07 16.09 15.74
CA ASP A 466 8.50 16.30 15.47
C ASP A 466 9.33 15.15 16.04
N TYR A 467 8.89 14.58 17.17
CA TYR A 467 9.57 13.49 17.87
C TYR A 467 8.59 12.40 18.30
N ASN A 468 8.74 11.21 17.71
CA ASN A 468 7.82 10.09 17.90
C ASN A 468 8.16 9.16 19.07
N THR A 469 9.33 9.29 19.69
CA THR A 469 9.79 8.43 20.77
C THR A 469 10.31 9.24 21.96
N MET A 470 10.31 8.64 23.15
CA MET A 470 10.88 9.23 24.36
C MET A 470 12.35 9.63 24.14
N GLN A 471 12.62 10.94 24.08
CA GLN A 471 13.98 11.46 23.90
C GLN A 471 14.73 11.65 25.22
N TYR A 472 16.07 11.63 25.15
CA TYR A 472 16.96 11.91 26.29
C TYR A 472 17.82 13.14 26.00
N TYR A 473 17.68 14.18 26.81
CA TYR A 473 18.49 15.40 26.75
C TYR A 473 19.72 15.23 27.67
N PRO A 474 20.97 15.50 27.21
CA PRO A 474 21.36 16.37 26.09
C PRO A 474 21.80 15.59 24.83
N SER A 475 21.64 14.27 24.79
CA SER A 475 22.27 13.41 23.77
C SER A 475 21.55 13.36 22.42
N THR A 476 20.33 13.89 22.31
CA THR A 476 19.46 13.69 21.13
C THR A 476 18.74 14.95 20.62
N LEU A 477 18.83 16.09 21.31
CA LEU A 477 18.11 17.32 20.99
C LEU A 477 19.06 18.53 20.92
N PRO A 478 18.74 19.59 20.16
CA PRO A 478 19.63 20.74 19.97
C PRO A 478 20.01 21.39 21.31
N THR A 479 21.27 21.85 21.39
CA THR A 479 21.89 22.43 22.58
C THR A 479 21.11 23.64 23.12
N SER A 480 20.75 23.60 24.41
CA SER A 480 20.13 24.68 25.21
C SER A 480 20.77 26.06 24.98
N PRO A 481 20.00 27.17 25.00
CA PRO A 481 18.55 27.27 25.31
C PRO A 481 17.64 27.06 24.09
N TRP A 482 16.39 26.65 24.33
CA TRP A 482 15.32 26.67 23.32
C TRP A 482 14.59 28.01 23.37
N ASN A 483 14.47 28.65 22.22
CA ASN A 483 14.12 30.06 22.11
C ASN A 483 13.16 30.29 20.95
N ASN A 484 11.91 30.68 21.25
CA ASN A 484 10.87 30.95 20.26
C ASN A 484 10.67 29.78 19.27
N VAL A 485 10.66 28.55 19.79
CA VAL A 485 10.41 27.34 19.01
C VAL A 485 9.06 26.72 19.39
N THR A 486 8.42 26.05 18.44
CA THR A 486 7.30 25.15 18.72
C THR A 486 7.76 23.74 18.38
N LEU A 487 7.70 22.83 19.35
CA LEU A 487 8.10 21.43 19.19
C LEU A 487 7.01 20.51 19.73
N SER A 488 6.85 19.35 19.11
CA SER A 488 5.85 18.35 19.44
C SER A 488 6.47 16.98 19.72
N PHE A 489 5.98 16.31 20.75
CA PHE A 489 6.51 15.03 21.24
C PHE A 489 5.37 14.03 21.44
N LYS A 490 5.40 12.90 20.72
CA LYS A 490 4.42 11.82 20.88
C LYS A 490 4.47 11.21 22.28
N ASP A 491 5.67 10.90 22.78
CA ASP A 491 5.89 10.25 24.09
C ASP A 491 6.46 11.20 25.17
N GLY A 492 7.03 12.34 24.75
CA GLY A 492 7.70 13.33 25.60
C GLY A 492 9.24 13.26 25.57
N PHE A 493 9.90 13.72 26.64
CA PHE A 493 11.36 13.60 26.80
C PHE A 493 11.83 13.63 28.27
N THR A 494 13.08 13.22 28.50
CA THR A 494 13.76 13.26 29.81
C THR A 494 14.93 14.24 29.79
N ILE A 495 15.03 15.09 30.80
CA ILE A 495 16.21 15.91 31.09
C ILE A 495 17.11 15.11 32.04
N ALA A 496 18.27 14.69 31.55
CA ALA A 496 19.17 13.83 32.30
C ALA A 496 19.81 14.55 33.50
N SER A 497 20.21 13.76 34.51
CA SER A 497 20.87 14.24 35.72
C SER A 497 22.04 15.19 35.42
N GLY A 498 22.06 16.35 36.09
CA GLY A 498 23.10 17.37 35.96
C GLY A 498 22.90 18.36 34.81
N GLU A 499 21.90 18.14 33.94
CA GLU A 499 21.63 19.02 32.82
C GLU A 499 20.67 20.16 33.17
N THR A 500 20.73 21.24 32.38
CA THR A 500 19.77 22.33 32.43
C THR A 500 19.17 22.59 31.05
N LEU A 501 17.84 22.51 30.96
CA LEU A 501 17.07 22.96 29.81
C LEU A 501 16.38 24.27 30.16
N GLU A 502 16.51 25.26 29.28
CA GLU A 502 15.88 26.57 29.41
C GLU A 502 15.00 26.83 28.20
N LEU A 503 13.73 27.15 28.44
CA LEU A 503 12.71 27.50 27.45
C LEU A 503 12.43 29.00 27.56
N THR A 504 12.61 29.73 26.47
CA THR A 504 12.52 31.21 26.47
C THR A 504 11.67 31.74 25.30
N ASN A 505 11.23 32.99 25.42
CA ASN A 505 10.61 33.79 24.35
C ASN A 505 9.47 33.08 23.62
N ASN A 506 8.39 32.74 24.33
CA ASN A 506 7.21 32.09 23.78
C ASN A 506 7.50 30.71 23.16
N THR A 507 8.45 29.96 23.74
CA THR A 507 8.65 28.57 23.35
C THR A 507 7.40 27.76 23.72
N LYS A 508 6.93 26.91 22.81
CA LYS A 508 5.75 26.06 23.03
C LYS A 508 6.11 24.59 22.82
N LEU A 509 5.98 23.79 23.86
CA LEU A 509 6.14 22.34 23.77
C LEU A 509 4.77 21.67 23.82
N MET A 510 4.51 20.81 22.85
CA MET A 510 3.25 20.11 22.66
C MET A 510 3.44 18.61 22.88
N PHE A 511 2.54 17.99 23.63
CA PHE A 511 2.67 16.60 24.06
C PHE A 511 1.48 15.77 23.58
N GLY A 512 1.77 14.56 23.09
CA GLY A 512 0.76 13.55 22.76
C GLY A 512 0.02 13.03 23.99
N GLU A 513 -0.94 12.14 23.76
CA GLU A 513 -1.65 11.46 24.85
C GLU A 513 -0.66 10.73 25.77
N ASP A 514 -0.87 10.85 27.08
CA ASP A 514 -0.04 10.24 28.13
C ASP A 514 1.45 10.60 28.16
N ALA A 515 1.95 11.38 27.19
CA ALA A 515 3.31 11.87 27.12
C ALA A 515 3.73 12.63 28.39
N ARG A 516 5.01 12.54 28.75
CA ARG A 516 5.53 13.15 29.97
C ARG A 516 6.89 13.80 29.77
N LEU A 517 7.12 14.87 30.51
CA LEU A 517 8.43 15.49 30.67
C LEU A 517 9.02 15.04 32.00
N ILE A 518 10.16 14.35 31.98
CA ILE A 518 10.84 13.91 33.19
C ILE A 518 12.06 14.81 33.46
N ILE A 519 12.19 15.32 34.68
CA ILE A 519 13.37 16.02 35.17
C ILE A 519 14.06 15.10 36.17
N GLU A 520 15.22 14.53 35.81
CA GLU A 520 15.94 13.62 36.70
C GLU A 520 16.55 14.32 37.93
N PRO A 521 16.93 13.56 38.98
CA PRO A 521 17.66 14.09 40.13
C PRO A 521 18.89 14.92 39.70
N GLY A 522 19.01 16.14 40.19
CA GLY A 522 20.08 17.08 39.84
C GLY A 522 19.94 17.79 38.49
N ALA A 523 18.90 17.47 37.70
CA ALA A 523 18.56 18.18 36.47
C ALA A 523 17.67 19.40 36.74
N LYS A 524 17.63 20.33 35.78
CA LYS A 524 16.87 21.57 35.89
C LYS A 524 16.10 21.86 34.60
N LEU A 525 14.82 22.18 34.74
CA LEU A 525 14.02 22.83 33.70
C LEU A 525 13.71 24.26 34.13
N ILE A 526 13.97 25.22 33.26
CA ILE A 526 13.55 26.62 33.39
C ILE A 526 12.55 26.89 32.28
N VAL A 527 11.34 27.29 32.63
CA VAL A 527 10.29 27.75 31.72
C VAL A 527 10.14 29.24 31.95
N ASP A 528 10.55 30.05 30.98
CA ASP A 528 10.52 31.51 31.02
C ASP A 528 9.67 32.03 29.84
N ASN A 529 8.55 32.68 30.15
CA ASN A 529 7.57 33.15 29.16
C ASN A 529 7.27 32.11 28.08
N SER A 530 6.96 30.88 28.48
CA SER A 530 6.83 29.71 27.59
C SER A 530 5.71 28.78 28.04
N THR A 531 5.24 27.89 27.15
CA THR A 531 4.05 27.05 27.36
C THR A 531 4.36 25.56 27.16
N LEU A 532 3.92 24.72 28.10
CA LEU A 532 3.85 23.26 27.97
C LEU A 532 2.38 22.83 27.90
N THR A 533 1.96 22.18 26.83
CA THR A 533 0.55 21.85 26.57
C THR A 533 0.39 20.54 25.80
N ASN A 534 -0.85 20.07 25.63
CA ASN A 534 -1.19 19.00 24.69
C ASN A 534 -1.02 19.40 23.20
N HIS A 535 -1.01 18.40 22.33
CA HIS A 535 -0.97 18.58 20.88
C HIS A 535 -2.24 19.26 20.33
N ASN A 536 -2.09 20.13 19.34
CA ASN A 536 -3.20 20.90 18.75
C ASN A 536 -4.01 20.09 17.74
N LEU A 537 -3.36 19.28 16.90
CA LEU A 537 -4.02 18.42 15.92
C LEU A 537 -4.61 17.16 16.57
N CYS A 538 -3.94 16.68 17.63
CA CYS A 538 -4.32 15.48 18.39
C CYS A 538 -4.60 15.85 19.85
N PRO A 539 -5.68 16.61 20.13
CA PRO A 539 -5.96 17.12 21.45
C PRO A 539 -6.32 15.99 22.42
N ALA A 540 -5.35 15.55 23.19
CA ALA A 540 -5.50 14.57 24.26
C ALA A 540 -4.84 15.06 25.56
N VAL A 541 -5.21 14.47 26.69
CA VAL A 541 -4.60 14.83 27.98
C VAL A 541 -3.21 14.22 28.06
N TRP A 542 -2.19 15.04 28.32
CA TRP A 542 -0.82 14.56 28.55
C TRP A 542 -0.57 14.36 30.05
N SER A 543 0.46 13.59 30.40
CA SER A 543 0.74 13.22 31.80
C SER A 543 1.29 14.38 32.65
N GLY A 544 1.85 15.42 32.03
CA GLY A 544 2.48 16.56 32.69
C GLY A 544 3.97 16.39 32.99
N VAL A 545 4.49 17.23 33.88
CA VAL A 545 5.91 17.24 34.29
C VAL A 545 6.15 16.38 35.53
N GLU A 546 7.10 15.46 35.48
CA GLU A 546 7.60 14.72 36.64
C GLU A 546 8.97 15.25 37.07
N VAL A 547 9.01 15.85 38.25
CA VAL A 547 10.23 16.39 38.86
C VAL A 547 10.76 15.35 39.85
N TRP A 548 11.71 14.54 39.41
CA TRP A 548 12.24 13.45 40.21
C TRP A 548 13.32 13.93 41.18
N GLY A 549 13.24 13.43 42.40
CA GLY A 549 14.20 13.67 43.46
C GLY A 549 14.89 12.40 43.96
N ASP A 550 15.70 12.60 44.99
CA ASP A 550 16.20 11.54 45.86
C ASP A 550 15.60 11.73 47.27
N PRO A 551 14.65 10.86 47.68
CA PRO A 551 14.00 10.94 48.99
C PRO A 551 14.94 10.84 50.19
N SER A 552 16.18 10.36 49.99
CA SER A 552 17.18 10.18 51.05
C SER A 552 18.08 11.40 51.28
N THR A 553 17.95 12.43 50.44
CA THR A 553 18.82 13.63 50.48
C THR A 553 18.02 14.91 50.72
N HIS A 554 18.71 15.98 51.14
CA HIS A 554 18.10 17.29 51.39
C HIS A 554 17.97 18.13 50.09
N GLN A 555 17.15 19.17 50.14
CA GLN A 555 16.89 20.08 49.00
C GLN A 555 17.82 21.31 48.94
N PHE A 556 18.92 21.30 49.69
CA PHE A 556 19.84 22.45 49.76
C PHE A 556 21.02 22.31 48.81
N GLU A 557 21.41 23.42 48.19
CA GLU A 557 22.67 23.57 47.50
C GLU A 557 23.77 23.83 48.55
N PHE A 558 24.37 22.78 49.11
CA PHE A 558 25.45 22.92 50.10
C PHE A 558 26.55 21.86 49.89
N SER A 559 27.74 22.31 49.48
CA SER A 559 28.91 21.49 49.09
C SER A 559 28.77 20.64 47.82
N GLY A 560 27.91 21.05 46.89
CA GLY A 560 27.71 20.40 45.59
C GLY A 560 26.39 20.83 44.94
N PRO A 561 26.09 20.35 43.73
CA PRO A 561 24.78 20.56 43.11
C PRO A 561 23.67 19.94 43.98
N CYS A 562 22.49 20.56 44.00
CA CYS A 562 21.32 19.98 44.65
C CYS A 562 21.03 18.61 44.03
N ALA A 563 20.82 17.59 44.86
CA ALA A 563 20.55 16.24 44.37
C ALA A 563 19.12 16.07 43.82
N GLN A 564 18.27 17.09 43.92
CA GLN A 564 16.87 17.04 43.51
C GLN A 564 16.72 17.59 42.10
N GLY A 565 15.82 17.00 41.30
CA GLY A 565 15.35 17.63 40.08
C GLY A 565 14.61 18.92 40.40
N LYS A 566 14.69 19.89 39.50
CA LYS A 566 14.15 21.24 39.73
C LYS A 566 13.39 21.77 38.52
N LEU A 567 12.12 22.12 38.73
CA LEU A 567 11.31 22.90 37.81
C LEU A 567 11.28 24.36 38.29
N ILE A 568 11.65 25.29 37.41
CA ILE A 568 11.51 26.73 37.60
C ILE A 568 10.56 27.27 36.54
N MET A 569 9.54 28.01 36.93
CA MET A 569 8.60 28.68 36.03
C MET A 569 8.58 30.18 36.35
N GLU A 570 8.80 31.02 35.34
CA GLU A 570 8.92 32.48 35.49
C GLU A 570 8.23 33.21 34.32
N ASN A 571 7.91 34.49 34.54
CA ASN A 571 7.45 35.45 33.52
C ASN A 571 6.28 34.98 32.64
N ASN A 572 5.11 34.72 33.21
CA ASN A 572 3.88 34.27 32.53
C ASN A 572 4.00 32.89 31.87
N SER A 573 4.84 32.01 32.39
CA SER A 573 4.93 30.64 31.91
C SER A 573 3.68 29.83 32.23
N VAL A 574 3.35 28.88 31.36
CA VAL A 574 2.10 28.10 31.44
C VAL A 574 2.37 26.62 31.32
N ILE A 575 1.78 25.83 32.22
CA ILE A 575 1.59 24.38 32.03
C ILE A 575 0.08 24.14 31.97
N GLU A 576 -0.40 23.54 30.87
CA GLU A 576 -1.84 23.37 30.67
C GLU A 576 -2.26 22.04 30.06
N HIS A 577 -3.55 21.70 30.25
CA HIS A 577 -4.20 20.49 29.70
C HIS A 577 -3.55 19.16 30.12
N ALA A 578 -2.92 19.13 31.30
CA ALA A 578 -2.25 17.95 31.83
C ALA A 578 -3.10 17.19 32.86
N MET A 579 -2.88 15.89 33.01
CA MET A 579 -3.44 15.12 34.12
C MET A 579 -2.93 15.67 35.47
N VAL A 580 -1.64 15.95 35.58
CA VAL A 580 -1.07 16.75 36.68
C VAL A 580 -0.09 17.72 36.08
N GLY A 581 -0.24 19.03 36.27
CA GLY A 581 0.67 20.01 35.69
C GLY A 581 2.14 19.72 36.03
N ALA A 582 2.45 19.64 37.32
CA ALA A 582 3.76 19.16 37.77
C ALA A 582 3.66 18.32 39.06
N ARG A 583 4.37 17.19 39.10
CA ARG A 583 4.47 16.32 40.27
C ARG A 583 5.92 16.17 40.74
N THR A 584 6.18 16.19 42.04
CA THR A 584 7.56 16.10 42.59
C THR A 584 8.02 14.68 42.90
N HIS A 585 7.48 13.70 42.17
CA HIS A 585 7.72 12.28 42.38
C HIS A 585 7.42 11.47 41.12
N LEU A 586 7.84 10.21 41.11
CA LEU A 586 7.42 9.23 40.11
C LEU A 586 5.93 8.93 40.31
N LYS A 587 5.12 8.95 39.24
CA LYS A 587 3.68 8.66 39.30
C LYS A 587 3.39 7.42 40.18
N ASN A 588 2.50 7.60 41.16
CA ASN A 588 2.08 6.57 42.13
C ASN A 588 3.20 5.98 43.02
N SER A 589 4.36 6.63 43.14
CA SER A 589 5.49 6.12 43.92
C SER A 589 6.28 7.23 44.61
N SER A 590 6.62 7.03 45.89
CA SER A 590 7.54 7.91 46.62
C SER A 590 9.01 7.66 46.30
N ALA A 591 9.35 6.66 45.47
CA ALA A 591 10.73 6.24 45.21
C ALA A 591 11.61 7.33 44.57
N LYS A 592 10.99 8.33 43.95
CA LYS A 592 11.63 9.50 43.33
C LYS A 592 11.08 10.82 43.88
N ALA A 593 10.55 10.82 45.10
CA ALA A 593 10.07 12.04 45.75
C ALA A 593 11.23 12.99 46.12
N GLY A 594 10.92 14.26 46.38
CA GLY A 594 11.90 15.27 46.81
C GLY A 594 12.23 16.33 45.77
N GLY A 595 11.67 16.20 44.55
CA GLY A 595 11.76 17.22 43.50
C GLY A 595 11.28 18.60 43.98
N ILE A 596 11.77 19.63 43.30
CA ILE A 596 11.55 21.04 43.67
C ILE A 596 10.77 21.75 42.56
N ILE A 597 9.69 22.44 42.92
CA ILE A 597 8.95 23.32 42.00
C ILE A 597 9.04 24.76 42.54
N GLN A 598 9.59 25.67 41.74
CA GLN A 598 9.62 27.11 42.05
C GLN A 598 8.92 27.85 40.91
N ALA A 599 7.73 28.36 41.18
CA ALA A 599 6.95 29.10 40.20
C ALA A 599 6.74 30.54 40.67
N GLU A 600 6.99 31.49 39.77
CA GLU A 600 6.79 32.92 39.96
C GLU A 600 6.06 33.49 38.74
N GLU A 601 4.99 34.27 38.97
CA GLU A 601 4.19 34.90 37.90
C GLU A 601 3.78 33.89 36.80
N SER A 602 3.31 32.70 37.16
CA SER A 602 3.11 31.58 36.24
C SER A 602 1.77 30.87 36.45
N SER A 603 1.33 30.08 35.48
CA SER A 603 -0.01 29.47 35.47
C SER A 603 -0.02 27.95 35.29
N PHE A 604 -0.91 27.29 36.03
CA PHE A 604 -1.30 25.90 35.83
C PHE A 604 -2.78 25.88 35.42
N LEU A 605 -3.04 25.70 34.12
CA LEU A 605 -4.36 25.89 33.54
C LEU A 605 -4.98 24.58 33.07
N ASN A 606 -6.25 24.35 33.36
CA ASN A 606 -7.00 23.21 32.85
C ASN A 606 -6.38 21.83 33.15
N CYS A 607 -5.63 21.72 34.26
CA CYS A 607 -5.05 20.46 34.72
C CYS A 607 -5.99 19.74 35.72
N ALA A 608 -6.03 18.40 35.72
CA ALA A 608 -6.86 17.67 36.70
C ALA A 608 -6.32 17.85 38.14
N ARG A 609 -4.99 17.96 38.27
CA ARG A 609 -4.31 18.61 39.39
C ARG A 609 -3.29 19.61 38.87
N GLY A 610 -3.21 20.80 39.45
CA GLY A 610 -2.18 21.79 39.06
C GLY A 610 -0.79 21.30 39.47
N VAL A 611 -0.62 21.05 40.78
CA VAL A 611 0.60 20.47 41.34
C VAL A 611 0.32 19.34 42.31
N GLU A 612 1.25 18.38 42.35
CA GLU A 612 1.16 17.20 43.21
C GLU A 612 2.46 16.94 43.94
N PHE A 613 2.36 16.84 45.27
CA PHE A 613 3.46 16.50 46.16
C PHE A 613 3.17 15.21 46.89
N TRP A 614 4.16 14.32 46.93
CA TRP A 614 4.10 13.06 47.66
C TRP A 614 5.05 13.07 48.85
N GLN A 615 4.95 12.03 49.69
CA GLN A 615 5.66 11.92 50.96
C GLN A 615 7.16 12.16 50.80
N TYR A 616 7.65 13.24 51.42
CA TYR A 616 9.06 13.59 51.45
C TYR A 616 9.35 14.48 52.67
N ALA A 617 10.49 14.24 53.32
CA ALA A 617 10.98 15.02 54.45
C ALA A 617 12.34 15.61 54.11
N ASN A 618 12.45 16.95 54.10
CA ASN A 618 13.71 17.65 53.82
C ASN A 618 14.63 17.59 55.05
N ILE A 619 15.29 16.46 55.27
CA ILE A 619 16.09 16.21 56.47
C ILE A 619 17.55 16.61 56.21
N TYR A 620 18.08 17.53 57.01
CA TYR A 620 19.49 17.87 57.05
C TYR A 620 19.99 17.91 58.49
N ASN A 621 21.13 17.27 58.78
CA ASN A 621 21.68 17.13 60.14
C ASN A 621 20.63 16.72 61.20
N SER A 622 19.84 15.68 60.86
CA SER A 622 18.78 15.12 61.72
C SER A 622 17.63 16.08 62.06
N LYS A 623 17.50 17.20 61.35
CA LYS A 623 16.40 18.15 61.49
C LYS A 623 15.62 18.24 60.18
N GLU A 624 14.29 18.18 60.26
CA GLU A 624 13.40 18.41 59.12
C GLU A 624 13.21 19.91 58.90
N TYR A 625 13.63 20.38 57.72
CA TYR A 625 13.42 21.73 57.23
C TYR A 625 12.18 21.79 56.33
N ASP A 626 11.77 23.01 56.01
CA ASP A 626 10.71 23.23 55.04
C ASP A 626 11.18 22.84 53.63
N ASN A 627 10.22 22.44 52.81
CA ASN A 627 10.46 22.15 51.41
C ASN A 627 10.83 23.45 50.69
N VAL A 628 11.75 23.37 49.73
CA VAL A 628 12.27 24.53 48.99
C VAL A 628 11.31 24.98 47.87
N SER A 629 10.25 24.21 47.63
CA SER A 629 9.21 24.52 46.65
C SER A 629 8.34 25.70 47.09
N LYS A 630 8.03 26.58 46.14
CA LYS A 630 7.28 27.81 46.39
C LYS A 630 6.51 28.24 45.13
N PHE A 631 5.38 28.91 45.36
CA PHE A 631 4.51 29.45 44.34
C PHE A 631 4.22 30.90 44.70
N ASN A 632 4.69 31.84 43.88
CA ASN A 632 4.53 33.26 44.08
C ASN A 632 3.76 33.83 42.89
N GLU A 633 2.69 34.59 43.12
CA GLU A 633 1.94 35.25 42.04
C GLU A 633 1.47 34.27 40.96
N CYS A 634 1.13 33.04 41.36
CA CYS A 634 0.73 31.98 40.44
C CYS A 634 -0.78 31.90 40.28
N VAL A 635 -1.23 31.50 39.10
CA VAL A 635 -2.65 31.26 38.79
C VAL A 635 -2.89 29.78 38.58
N PHE A 636 -3.84 29.23 39.32
CA PHE A 636 -4.38 27.90 39.14
C PHE A 636 -5.82 28.05 38.70
N ASP A 637 -6.13 27.67 37.47
CA ASP A 637 -7.45 27.84 36.88
C ASP A 637 -7.93 26.60 36.16
N ILE A 638 -9.24 26.37 36.22
CA ILE A 638 -9.93 25.43 35.33
C ILE A 638 -11.15 26.12 34.75
N ASN A 639 -11.32 26.01 33.44
CA ASN A 639 -12.40 26.65 32.69
C ASN A 639 -13.03 25.69 31.67
N ASN A 640 -13.96 26.22 30.87
CA ASN A 640 -14.72 25.43 29.90
C ASN A 640 -13.89 24.87 28.73
N ASN A 641 -12.64 25.31 28.55
CA ASN A 641 -11.73 24.72 27.56
C ASN A 641 -11.04 23.45 28.07
N SER A 642 -11.23 23.09 29.34
CA SER A 642 -10.61 21.91 29.93
C SER A 642 -11.07 20.60 29.28
N ILE A 643 -10.11 19.85 28.74
CA ILE A 643 -10.28 18.49 28.19
C ILE A 643 -10.02 17.38 29.22
N VAL A 644 -9.67 17.71 30.46
CA VAL A 644 -9.40 16.68 31.47
C VAL A 644 -10.69 15.98 31.91
N PRO A 645 -10.67 14.64 32.07
CA PRO A 645 -11.88 13.86 32.32
C PRO A 645 -12.47 14.09 33.72
N PHE A 646 -11.67 14.54 34.68
CA PHE A 646 -12.08 14.91 36.03
C PHE A 646 -11.18 16.01 36.59
N PHE A 647 -11.64 16.70 37.61
CA PHE A 647 -10.88 17.72 38.35
C PHE A 647 -10.94 17.39 39.85
N ASP A 648 -9.79 17.35 40.52
CA ASP A 648 -9.69 16.95 41.93
C ASP A 648 -9.29 18.14 42.83
N ALA A 649 -8.08 18.67 42.62
CA ALA A 649 -7.59 19.82 43.38
C ALA A 649 -6.52 20.60 42.60
N PHE A 650 -6.42 21.91 42.80
CA PHE A 650 -5.32 22.67 42.19
C PHE A 650 -3.96 22.30 42.79
N ALA A 651 -3.87 22.13 44.10
CA ALA A 651 -2.69 21.61 44.76
C ALA A 651 -3.04 20.40 45.64
N TYR A 652 -2.37 19.27 45.39
CA TYR A 652 -2.45 18.08 46.23
C TYR A 652 -1.15 17.89 47.01
N LEU A 653 -1.23 17.95 48.34
CA LEU A 653 -0.07 17.91 49.23
C LEU A 653 -0.13 16.72 50.18
N TYR A 654 0.70 15.71 49.94
CA TYR A 654 0.74 14.51 50.79
C TYR A 654 2.09 14.35 51.48
N GLY A 655 2.11 14.42 52.82
CA GLY A 655 3.28 14.05 53.60
C GLY A 655 4.48 15.00 53.48
N VAL A 656 4.30 16.23 52.98
CA VAL A 656 5.36 17.26 52.84
C VAL A 656 5.26 18.37 53.89
N LYS A 657 6.32 19.16 54.09
CA LYS A 657 6.35 20.25 55.08
C LYS A 657 6.80 21.55 54.41
N GLY A 658 6.10 22.65 54.69
CA GLY A 658 6.56 24.01 54.39
C GLY A 658 6.40 24.46 52.93
N ILE A 659 5.44 23.90 52.18
CA ILE A 659 5.14 24.41 50.83
C ILE A 659 4.51 25.82 50.97
N SER A 660 5.02 26.80 50.23
CA SER A 660 4.57 28.20 50.33
C SER A 660 3.79 28.65 49.10
N PHE A 661 2.64 29.28 49.32
CA PHE A 661 1.81 29.94 48.31
C PHE A 661 1.63 31.41 48.70
N VAL A 662 2.16 32.33 47.90
CA VAL A 662 2.08 33.78 48.15
C VAL A 662 1.40 34.45 46.97
N LYS A 663 0.35 35.23 47.23
CA LYS A 663 -0.41 35.96 46.21
C LYS A 663 -0.88 35.05 45.05
N CYS A 664 -1.31 33.84 45.37
CA CYS A 664 -1.78 32.87 44.37
C CYS A 664 -3.30 32.90 44.22
N ASP A 665 -3.79 32.69 43.01
CA ASP A 665 -5.21 32.65 42.67
C ASP A 665 -5.63 31.23 42.29
N PHE A 666 -6.66 30.70 42.94
CA PHE A 666 -7.20 29.35 42.76
C PHE A 666 -8.67 29.45 42.34
N THR A 667 -8.93 29.37 41.04
CA THR A 667 -10.22 29.76 40.47
C THR A 667 -10.83 28.66 39.62
N ASN A 668 -12.07 28.29 39.89
CA ASN A 668 -12.84 27.43 39.00
C ASN A 668 -13.85 28.26 38.20
N ASN A 669 -13.54 28.45 36.92
CA ASN A 669 -14.33 29.17 35.93
C ASN A 669 -15.15 28.23 35.02
N LYS A 670 -15.36 26.97 35.43
CA LYS A 670 -16.19 26.00 34.69
C LYS A 670 -17.67 26.16 35.05
N ASP A 671 -18.58 25.99 34.08
CA ASP A 671 -20.02 26.24 34.25
C ASP A 671 -20.74 25.30 35.24
N ALA A 672 -20.08 24.22 35.68
CA ALA A 672 -20.62 23.25 36.64
C ALA A 672 -20.15 23.54 38.08
N LEU A 673 -21.09 23.50 39.05
CA LEU A 673 -20.83 23.67 40.49
C LEU A 673 -19.74 22.67 40.97
N PRO A 674 -18.86 23.05 41.90
CA PRO A 674 -17.55 22.40 42.02
C PRO A 674 -17.62 21.13 42.88
N ALA A 675 -17.00 20.05 42.39
CA ALA A 675 -16.69 18.84 43.17
C ALA A 675 -15.22 18.82 43.68
N ALA A 676 -14.53 19.96 43.68
CA ALA A 676 -13.08 20.02 43.74
C ALA A 676 -12.53 21.10 44.69
N LYS A 677 -11.26 20.97 45.05
CA LYS A 677 -10.59 21.70 46.14
C LYS A 677 -9.52 22.66 45.61
N GLY A 678 -9.29 23.77 46.31
CA GLY A 678 -8.15 24.63 46.03
C GLY A 678 -6.85 23.92 46.42
N ILE A 679 -6.65 23.76 47.72
CA ILE A 679 -5.57 22.94 48.28
C ILE A 679 -6.18 21.75 49.01
N ASN A 680 -5.77 20.54 48.65
CA ASN A 680 -6.11 19.30 49.33
C ASN A 680 -4.87 18.71 49.98
N SER A 681 -4.85 18.57 51.31
CA SER A 681 -3.70 18.08 52.05
C SER A 681 -3.99 16.90 52.97
N LEU A 682 -3.00 16.01 53.05
CA LEU A 682 -2.98 14.87 53.97
C LEU A 682 -1.60 14.77 54.64
N ASN A 683 -1.54 14.85 55.97
CA ASN A 683 -0.28 14.78 56.74
C ASN A 683 0.79 15.78 56.25
N ALA A 684 0.37 16.97 55.83
CA ALA A 684 1.23 17.97 55.22
C ALA A 684 1.10 19.35 55.88
N GLY A 685 2.21 20.11 55.88
CA GLY A 685 2.26 21.50 56.34
C GLY A 685 2.56 22.45 55.19
N PHE A 686 1.90 23.60 55.17
CA PHE A 686 2.03 24.61 54.12
C PHE A 686 1.60 25.99 54.64
N SER A 687 1.98 27.03 53.91
CA SER A 687 1.60 28.42 54.20
C SER A 687 0.93 29.06 52.98
N ILE A 688 -0.15 29.80 53.23
CA ILE A 688 -0.81 30.68 52.27
C ILE A 688 -0.72 32.09 52.82
N ASP A 689 -0.24 33.05 52.03
CA ASP A 689 -0.17 34.46 52.41
C ASP A 689 -0.44 35.39 51.21
N GLY A 690 -0.64 36.67 51.48
CA GLY A 690 -0.64 37.74 50.49
C GLY A 690 0.75 38.36 50.28
N LYS A 691 0.86 39.21 49.25
CA LYS A 691 2.06 40.02 49.00
C LYS A 691 1.77 41.47 49.36
N CYS A 692 2.71 42.13 50.04
CA CYS A 692 2.68 43.59 50.14
C CYS A 692 3.29 44.18 48.88
N ASP A 693 2.55 45.01 48.16
CA ASP A 693 3.05 45.64 46.92
C ASP A 693 4.03 46.81 47.17
N VAL A 694 4.21 47.19 48.44
CA VAL A 694 5.18 48.21 48.88
C VAL A 694 6.19 47.65 49.88
N GLN A 695 7.41 48.18 49.86
CA GLN A 695 8.51 47.78 50.74
C GLN A 695 8.46 48.47 52.12
N ILE A 696 7.31 48.39 52.82
CA ILE A 696 7.10 48.98 54.16
C ILE A 696 6.60 47.90 55.12
N LYS A 697 7.14 47.84 56.35
CA LYS A 697 6.75 46.88 57.40
C LYS A 697 6.28 47.60 58.69
N PRO A 698 5.13 47.23 59.30
CA PRO A 698 4.11 46.31 58.76
C PRO A 698 3.48 46.87 57.48
N CYS A 699 2.94 46.00 56.62
CA CYS A 699 2.38 46.42 55.33
C CYS A 699 1.19 47.38 55.55
N PRO A 700 1.14 48.53 54.87
CA PRO A 700 0.05 49.49 55.03
C PRO A 700 -1.30 48.94 54.56
N ALA A 701 -2.39 49.43 55.13
CA ALA A 701 -3.75 49.04 54.71
C ALA A 701 -4.00 49.40 53.24
N GLY A 702 -4.64 48.50 52.49
CA GLY A 702 -4.92 48.65 51.05
C GLY A 702 -3.77 48.26 50.12
N HIS A 703 -2.59 47.93 50.66
CA HIS A 703 -1.41 47.48 49.91
C HIS A 703 -1.16 45.97 49.98
N TYR A 704 -2.01 45.27 50.73
CA TYR A 704 -2.02 43.81 50.71
C TYR A 704 -2.73 43.32 49.46
N GLN A 705 -1.99 42.60 48.64
CA GLN A 705 -2.55 41.80 47.57
C GLN A 705 -2.76 40.39 48.13
N GLN A 706 -4.01 40.02 48.36
CA GLN A 706 -4.37 38.74 48.97
C GLN A 706 -4.19 37.59 47.97
N SER A 707 -3.93 36.39 48.50
CA SER A 707 -4.23 35.14 47.78
C SER A 707 -5.74 34.97 47.65
N TYR A 708 -6.21 34.30 46.59
CA TYR A 708 -7.62 34.23 46.24
C TYR A 708 -8.06 32.80 45.98
N PHE A 709 -9.21 32.41 46.52
CA PHE A 709 -9.86 31.13 46.25
C PHE A 709 -11.29 31.40 45.80
N HIS A 710 -11.67 30.93 44.61
CA HIS A 710 -12.97 31.23 44.03
C HIS A 710 -13.70 30.04 43.42
N ASN A 711 -14.99 29.94 43.77
CA ASN A 711 -15.95 28.99 43.20
C ASN A 711 -15.52 27.52 43.37
N LEU A 712 -15.13 27.11 44.59
CA LEU A 712 -14.66 25.75 44.91
C LEU A 712 -15.58 25.03 45.90
N GLU A 713 -15.49 23.69 45.95
CA GLU A 713 -16.14 22.88 47.00
C GLU A 713 -15.51 23.24 48.35
N CYS A 714 -14.19 23.30 48.38
CA CYS A 714 -13.42 23.75 49.52
C CYS A 714 -12.20 24.52 49.05
N GLY A 715 -11.97 25.73 49.59
CA GLY A 715 -10.74 26.48 49.33
C GLY A 715 -9.52 25.70 49.82
N VAL A 716 -9.51 25.38 51.12
CA VAL A 716 -8.45 24.59 51.77
C VAL A 716 -9.04 23.41 52.52
N TRP A 717 -8.75 22.20 52.09
CA TRP A 717 -9.08 20.96 52.79
C TRP A 717 -7.80 20.35 53.34
N ALA A 718 -7.67 20.26 54.66
CA ALA A 718 -6.50 19.66 55.29
C ALA A 718 -6.88 18.59 56.31
N SER A 719 -6.15 17.47 56.29
CA SER A 719 -6.38 16.36 57.21
C SER A 719 -5.08 15.72 57.68
N ASN A 720 -5.05 15.27 58.93
CA ASN A 720 -3.93 14.49 59.48
C ASN A 720 -4.44 13.16 60.08
N THR A 721 -3.54 12.19 60.22
CA THR A 721 -3.82 10.87 60.82
C THR A 721 -3.34 10.76 62.28
N GLY A 722 -3.02 11.89 62.93
CA GLY A 722 -2.71 11.96 64.37
C GLY A 722 -1.25 11.71 64.80
N THR A 723 -0.31 11.51 63.86
CA THR A 723 1.12 11.24 64.15
C THR A 723 2.10 12.27 63.59
N THR A 724 1.60 13.34 62.96
CA THR A 724 2.44 14.38 62.35
C THR A 724 1.98 15.77 62.81
N ASN A 725 2.89 16.56 63.40
CA ASN A 725 2.63 17.97 63.73
C ASN A 725 3.34 18.86 62.71
N LYS A 726 2.73 18.96 61.52
CA LYS A 726 3.18 19.88 60.46
C LYS A 726 2.21 21.06 60.42
N ALA A 727 2.71 22.25 60.74
CA ALA A 727 1.89 23.45 60.88
C ALA A 727 1.27 23.85 59.54
N ILE A 728 0.04 24.38 59.62
CA ILE A 728 -0.70 24.97 58.52
C ILE A 728 -0.95 26.43 58.87
N THR A 729 -0.61 27.35 57.96
CA THR A 729 -0.83 28.79 58.14
C THR A 729 -1.57 29.34 56.94
N VAL A 730 -2.68 30.04 57.18
CA VAL A 730 -3.49 30.71 56.15
C VAL A 730 -3.68 32.16 56.60
N GLU A 731 -2.99 33.07 55.91
CA GLU A 731 -2.98 34.49 56.22
C GLU A 731 -3.35 35.32 54.99
N ASN A 732 -3.89 36.52 55.20
CA ASN A 732 -4.14 37.53 54.15
C ASN A 732 -4.74 36.94 52.87
N THR A 733 -5.79 36.12 53.02
CA THR A 733 -6.40 35.34 51.94
C THR A 733 -7.88 35.68 51.82
N PHE A 734 -8.38 35.81 50.60
CA PHE A 734 -9.78 36.04 50.30
C PHE A 734 -10.43 34.77 49.72
N PHE A 735 -11.44 34.24 50.42
CA PHE A 735 -12.24 33.12 49.99
C PHE A 735 -13.60 33.63 49.50
N ASP A 736 -13.88 33.48 48.21
CA ASP A 736 -15.08 34.01 47.58
C ASP A 736 -15.87 32.95 46.84
N SER A 737 -17.18 32.86 47.08
CA SER A 737 -18.08 31.90 46.43
C SER A 737 -17.67 30.43 46.55
N ASN A 738 -16.83 30.08 47.52
CA ASN A 738 -16.52 28.68 47.86
C ASN A 738 -17.62 28.10 48.75
N ILE A 739 -17.94 26.81 48.66
CA ILE A 739 -18.89 26.16 49.58
C ILE A 739 -18.30 26.08 50.99
N THR A 740 -17.01 25.75 51.10
CA THR A 740 -16.24 25.80 52.34
C THR A 740 -14.96 26.61 52.13
N GLY A 741 -14.64 27.53 53.04
CA GLY A 741 -13.38 28.29 52.98
C GLY A 741 -12.17 27.42 53.38
N VAL A 742 -12.14 27.02 54.65
CA VAL A 742 -11.10 26.15 55.22
C VAL A 742 -11.75 25.02 56.02
N TYR A 743 -11.40 23.77 55.72
CA TYR A 743 -11.80 22.57 56.45
C TYR A 743 -10.55 21.90 57.03
N LEU A 744 -10.54 21.65 58.34
CA LEU A 744 -9.44 21.02 59.06
C LEU A 744 -9.92 19.77 59.81
N SER A 745 -9.20 18.66 59.67
CA SER A 745 -9.48 17.41 60.39
C SER A 745 -8.22 16.83 61.04
N ASN A 746 -8.22 16.69 62.36
CA ASN A 746 -7.08 16.26 63.18
C ASN A 746 -5.79 17.09 62.98
N VAL A 747 -5.92 18.35 62.56
CA VAL A 747 -4.79 19.27 62.41
C VAL A 747 -4.60 20.01 63.73
N ASP A 748 -3.40 19.90 64.31
CA ASP A 748 -2.99 20.65 65.50
C ASP A 748 -2.29 21.96 65.09
N ASP A 749 -2.36 22.98 65.95
CA ASP A 749 -1.60 24.23 65.83
C ASP A 749 -1.80 25.02 64.51
N ALA A 750 -2.95 24.88 63.85
CA ALA A 750 -3.28 25.65 62.64
C ALA A 750 -3.49 27.14 62.94
N VAL A 751 -2.98 28.01 62.06
CA VAL A 751 -3.11 29.47 62.15
C VAL A 751 -3.93 29.98 60.97
N ILE A 752 -5.07 30.62 61.24
CA ILE A 752 -5.93 31.25 60.23
C ILE A 752 -6.18 32.69 60.66
N LEU A 753 -5.49 33.66 60.05
CA LEU A 753 -5.52 35.07 60.45
C LEU A 753 -5.73 35.99 59.25
N PHE A 754 -6.36 37.14 59.47
CA PHE A 754 -6.50 38.19 58.44
C PHE A 754 -7.11 37.70 57.11
N CYS A 755 -8.04 36.76 57.18
CA CYS A 755 -8.74 36.20 56.02
C CYS A 755 -10.17 36.73 55.92
N ASP A 756 -10.62 36.91 54.69
CA ASP A 756 -12.00 37.31 54.37
C ASP A 756 -12.76 36.11 53.79
N PHE A 757 -13.95 35.83 54.31
CA PHE A 757 -14.76 34.67 53.90
C PHE A 757 -16.13 35.13 53.39
N ASN A 758 -16.30 35.12 52.07
CA ASN A 758 -17.57 35.28 51.36
C ASN A 758 -18.01 33.92 50.79
N ILE A 759 -18.72 33.13 51.56
CA ILE A 759 -18.99 31.71 51.26
C ILE A 759 -20.30 31.55 50.46
N ALA A 760 -20.29 30.65 49.48
CA ALA A 760 -21.46 30.30 48.67
C ALA A 760 -22.50 29.47 49.46
N LYS A 761 -23.72 29.35 48.92
CA LYS A 761 -24.79 28.59 49.55
C LYS A 761 -24.45 27.08 49.58
N ASN A 762 -24.31 26.52 50.78
CA ASN A 762 -24.25 25.08 50.99
C ASN A 762 -25.66 24.48 51.03
N THR A 763 -26.08 23.79 49.96
CA THR A 763 -27.40 23.14 49.89
C THR A 763 -27.50 21.84 50.68
N GLY A 764 -26.37 21.24 51.07
CA GLY A 764 -26.33 20.02 51.90
C GLY A 764 -26.70 20.27 53.36
N ASP A 765 -26.26 21.40 53.92
CA ASP A 765 -26.50 21.78 55.32
C ASP A 765 -27.81 22.57 55.54
N ALA A 766 -28.47 22.98 54.46
CA ALA A 766 -29.75 23.70 54.54
C ALA A 766 -30.84 22.92 55.30
N GLY A 767 -30.77 21.58 55.31
CA GLY A 767 -31.68 20.74 56.09
C GLY A 767 -31.34 20.60 57.59
N ILE A 768 -30.14 21.00 58.01
CA ILE A 768 -29.66 20.89 59.41
C ILE A 768 -29.94 22.20 60.17
N CYS A 769 -29.96 23.34 59.48
CA CYS A 769 -30.21 24.66 60.09
C CYS A 769 -31.71 25.06 60.17
N GLU A 770 -32.63 24.24 59.66
CA GLU A 770 -34.09 24.45 59.80
C GLU A 770 -34.73 23.60 60.93
N GLY A 771 -33.92 23.10 61.89
CA GLY A 771 -34.37 22.34 63.06
C GLY A 771 -34.59 23.16 64.32
#